data_AF-A0A494Y9P2-F1
#
_entry.id   AF-A0A494Y9P2-F1
#
_cell.length_a   1.000
_cell.length_b   1.000
_cell.length_c   1.000
_cell.angle_alpha   90.00
_cell.angle_beta   90.00
_cell.angle_gamma   90.00
#
_symmetry.space_group_name_H-M   'P 1'
#
loop_
_entity.id
_entity.type
_entity.pdbx_description
1 polymer ?
#
loop_
_entity_poly.entity_id
_entity_poly.type
_entity_poly.pdbx_seq_one_letter_code
_entity_poly.pdbx_strand_id
1 'polypeptide(L)'
;MSLMQNSAIERIAAPDLAPDALALLNEHQDNDDVVFFLGRLVWQGEMSSCAPTLFDVAADTSRGKYARIAAIRGVMAVGDEALKDKLWKTMAEDPGALDHAVFAELIDWAAPTTASVALVVRMLAHAAPHERFNDRGLSSSLHQFVDELPVMADAAEDHPLGCLVEGLNGFLDREPFVRLGECHVSEEFAWLMPIALHAVDRLVAARSAQALTPAAIAVLRNLPALRFQRGADVDDYKSALNKNVPRWAELNDRLYWNSIAVCRAHRAAKGEKLTDDWPVAYLGNFWRFGAEDFERCLEWVTSKEGDDRAVALSRCLRIYVDADRPSAWLAQLHAVVADDTVLAATLDAHLDPKPSPAMVRMDRETRRWKRESDARERKQKKDRGDWVRALIANPDRVLHPAGFQPGEFTSDHYHLLESVVNGGVTTSREDGAKWRTLIAEFGEPVARAFRDAAIAHWRAYRPTLRSEGGETGSTPYSLIFAMTGLAIEAAEDSAFAQRLTEEEAQHAFRYVTWELNGFPTWFETLYRAFPKAGFEAVATELVWELEHSVGEQPLHYIVHDILYHAPWLHSDVAPLVQAWLSTHDVLNDDALRYCLNILTGSGAAPGVLAALAARKATDTVLEGQRPRWFALWVDTDSAAAISALERHLEVLSQADASSFAELFIVALVGDRHGTGTRVGAYRNAGDLKRLYLLMHRFVRADEDFDRTNKGVYSPTLRDNAQDGRNALFNMLVDVPGREAYAAIKALEKEHPEPEYGRWMAVRASERATQDADEPLWTVEQVRDFSKRGDG
;
A
#
# COMPACT_ATOMS: atom_id res chain seq x y z
N MET A 1 -18.42 9.13 -1.60
CA MET A 1 -18.99 10.37 -1.00
C MET A 1 -18.38 10.58 0.38
N SER A 2 -18.02 11.82 0.73
CA SER A 2 -17.11 12.17 1.84
C SER A 2 -17.79 12.25 3.23
N LEU A 3 -16.96 12.22 4.28
CA LEU A 3 -17.31 12.41 5.70
C LEU A 3 -18.20 13.63 6.01
N MET A 4 -18.24 14.66 5.14
CA MET A 4 -19.03 15.88 5.36
C MET A 4 -20.54 15.63 5.37
N GLN A 5 -21.08 14.68 4.59
CA GLN A 5 -22.52 14.42 4.58
C GLN A 5 -23.04 13.69 5.83
N ASN A 6 -22.18 12.97 6.57
CA ASN A 6 -22.60 12.29 7.82
C ASN A 6 -22.99 13.28 8.91
N SER A 7 -22.21 14.35 9.09
CA SER A 7 -22.45 15.37 10.12
C SER A 7 -23.72 16.21 9.87
N ALA A 8 -24.20 16.26 8.64
CA ALA A 8 -25.41 17.00 8.27
C ALA A 8 -26.69 16.23 8.67
N ILE A 9 -26.69 14.90 8.52
CA ILE A 9 -27.82 14.04 8.91
C ILE A 9 -28.02 14.06 10.43
N GLU A 10 -26.93 13.97 11.19
CA GLU A 10 -26.96 14.03 12.67
C GLU A 10 -27.61 15.31 13.20
N ARG A 11 -27.41 16.46 12.53
CA ARG A 11 -27.98 17.75 12.94
C ARG A 11 -29.49 17.86 12.77
N ILE A 12 -30.08 17.07 11.88
CA ILE A 12 -31.52 17.10 11.59
C ILE A 12 -32.25 15.86 12.10
N ALA A 13 -31.54 14.83 12.57
CA ALA A 13 -32.12 13.61 13.08
C ALA A 13 -32.76 13.85 14.45
N ALA A 14 -34.09 13.81 14.51
CA ALA A 14 -34.84 14.04 15.74
C ALA A 14 -36.02 13.05 15.86
N PRO A 15 -36.32 12.52 17.07
CA PRO A 15 -37.34 11.48 17.24
C PRO A 15 -38.75 11.85 16.75
N ASP A 16 -39.08 13.14 16.68
CA ASP A 16 -40.36 13.66 16.18
C ASP A 16 -40.55 13.47 14.67
N LEU A 17 -39.47 13.26 13.91
CA LEU A 17 -39.51 12.96 12.47
C LEU A 17 -39.84 11.50 12.16
N ALA A 18 -40.00 10.64 13.17
CA ALA A 18 -40.26 9.21 12.99
C ALA A 18 -41.50 8.89 12.11
N PRO A 19 -42.65 9.60 12.21
CA PRO A 19 -43.78 9.37 11.33
C PRO A 19 -43.49 9.68 9.86
N ASP A 20 -42.77 10.78 9.60
CA ASP A 20 -42.41 11.20 8.24
C ASP A 20 -41.35 10.28 7.64
N ALA A 21 -40.34 9.91 8.41
CA ALA A 21 -39.32 8.94 8.00
C ALA A 21 -39.95 7.58 7.68
N LEU A 22 -40.91 7.12 8.48
CA LEU A 22 -41.65 5.88 8.21
C LEU A 22 -42.51 5.99 6.94
N ALA A 23 -43.21 7.11 6.73
CA ALA A 23 -44.00 7.32 5.52
C ALA A 23 -43.12 7.28 4.26
N LEU A 24 -41.98 7.98 4.29
CA LEU A 24 -41.02 7.99 3.18
C LEU A 24 -40.34 6.64 2.96
N LEU A 25 -40.02 5.91 4.03
CA LEU A 25 -39.48 4.54 3.92
C LEU A 25 -40.50 3.61 3.27
N ASN A 26 -41.79 3.72 3.58
CA ASN A 26 -42.83 2.90 2.97
C ASN A 26 -43.09 3.29 1.50
N GLU A 27 -43.02 4.58 1.17
CA GLU A 27 -43.24 5.08 -0.19
C GLU A 27 -42.06 4.76 -1.13
N HIS A 28 -40.84 4.84 -0.62
CA HIS A 28 -39.61 4.71 -1.39
C HIS A 28 -38.77 3.50 -1.00
N GLN A 29 -39.39 2.47 -0.44
CA GLN A 29 -38.73 1.23 -0.01
C GLN A 29 -37.88 0.63 -1.13
N ASP A 30 -38.33 0.75 -2.37
CA ASP A 30 -37.66 0.19 -3.54
C ASP A 30 -36.40 0.97 -3.99
N ASN A 31 -36.11 2.15 -3.43
CA ASN A 31 -34.97 2.99 -3.82
C ASN A 31 -33.82 2.92 -2.80
N ASP A 32 -32.71 2.28 -3.18
CA ASP A 32 -31.56 2.06 -2.30
C ASP A 32 -30.87 3.35 -1.82
N ASP A 33 -30.81 4.39 -2.64
CA ASP A 33 -30.18 5.66 -2.25
C ASP A 33 -31.02 6.37 -1.17
N VAL A 34 -32.35 6.31 -1.31
CA VAL A 34 -33.29 6.87 -0.33
C VAL A 34 -33.23 6.08 0.97
N VAL A 35 -33.24 4.74 0.92
CA VAL A 35 -33.13 3.91 2.13
C VAL A 35 -31.77 4.08 2.80
N PHE A 36 -30.69 4.23 2.04
CA PHE A 36 -29.38 4.53 2.60
C PHE A 36 -29.38 5.82 3.44
N PHE A 37 -30.02 6.87 2.94
CA PHE A 37 -30.16 8.14 3.67
C PHE A 37 -31.10 8.00 4.89
N LEU A 38 -32.31 7.47 4.68
CA LEU A 38 -33.32 7.35 5.74
C LEU A 38 -32.92 6.39 6.85
N GLY A 39 -32.25 5.27 6.54
CA GLY A 39 -31.74 4.33 7.54
C GLY A 39 -30.73 4.99 8.49
N ARG A 40 -29.91 5.92 7.99
CA ARG A 40 -28.99 6.71 8.82
C ARG A 40 -29.72 7.76 9.65
N LEU A 41 -30.74 8.41 9.07
CA LEU A 41 -31.58 9.36 9.79
C LEU A 41 -32.29 8.67 10.98
N VAL A 42 -32.85 7.47 10.75
CA VAL A 42 -33.50 6.63 11.77
C VAL A 42 -32.52 6.23 12.87
N TRP A 43 -31.32 5.78 12.48
CA TRP A 43 -30.27 5.42 13.43
C TRP A 43 -29.89 6.59 14.34
N GLN A 44 -29.61 7.76 13.77
CA GLN A 44 -29.15 8.94 14.52
C GLN A 44 -30.28 9.61 15.32
N GLY A 45 -31.53 9.49 14.87
CA GLY A 45 -32.71 10.12 15.49
C GLY A 45 -33.49 9.21 16.43
N GLU A 46 -32.97 8.04 16.77
CA GLU A 46 -33.58 7.05 17.68
C GLU A 46 -35.04 6.66 17.32
N MET A 47 -35.35 6.57 16.02
CA MET A 47 -36.72 6.41 15.51
C MET A 47 -37.19 4.94 15.49
N SER A 48 -37.46 4.37 16.68
CA SER A 48 -37.78 2.94 16.85
C SER A 48 -38.97 2.44 16.01
N SER A 49 -39.96 3.28 15.69
CA SER A 49 -41.11 2.90 14.85
C SER A 49 -40.72 2.54 13.41
N CYS A 50 -39.55 2.96 12.94
CA CYS A 50 -39.04 2.67 11.60
C CYS A 50 -38.26 1.35 11.51
N ALA A 51 -37.90 0.74 12.65
CA ALA A 51 -37.07 -0.46 12.69
C ALA A 51 -37.67 -1.66 11.91
N PRO A 52 -38.99 -1.94 11.97
CA PRO A 52 -39.57 -3.04 11.19
C PRO A 52 -39.43 -2.86 9.68
N THR A 53 -39.56 -1.63 9.15
CA THR A 53 -39.41 -1.37 7.72
C THR A 53 -37.95 -1.49 7.28
N LEU A 54 -37.00 -1.06 8.13
CA LEU A 54 -35.57 -1.26 7.86
C LEU A 54 -35.16 -2.74 7.95
N PHE A 55 -35.80 -3.52 8.80
CA PHE A 55 -35.58 -4.97 8.85
C PHE A 55 -35.81 -5.63 7.49
N ASP A 56 -36.91 -5.28 6.82
CA ASP A 56 -37.24 -5.85 5.51
C ASP A 56 -36.16 -5.55 4.46
N VAL A 57 -35.57 -4.34 4.50
CA VAL A 57 -34.48 -3.96 3.59
C VAL A 57 -33.14 -4.61 3.97
N ALA A 58 -32.83 -4.71 5.26
CA ALA A 58 -31.59 -5.35 5.73
C ALA A 58 -31.54 -6.83 5.34
N ALA A 59 -32.68 -7.52 5.47
CA ALA A 59 -32.84 -8.94 5.18
C ALA A 59 -32.92 -9.26 3.67
N ASP A 60 -33.32 -8.31 2.82
CA ASP A 60 -33.47 -8.55 1.38
C ASP A 60 -32.13 -8.52 0.64
N THR A 61 -31.74 -9.67 0.09
CA THR A 61 -30.48 -9.87 -0.65
C THR A 61 -30.46 -9.24 -2.03
N SER A 62 -31.62 -8.85 -2.57
CA SER A 62 -31.70 -8.13 -3.86
C SER A 62 -31.30 -6.66 -3.74
N ARG A 63 -31.21 -6.14 -2.51
CA ARG A 63 -30.90 -4.73 -2.20
C ARG A 63 -29.41 -4.43 -2.28
N GLY A 64 -29.09 -3.21 -2.67
CA GLY A 64 -27.73 -2.69 -2.72
C GLY A 64 -27.05 -2.68 -1.34
N LYS A 65 -25.75 -3.02 -1.31
CA LYS A 65 -24.98 -3.19 -0.07
C LYS A 65 -25.04 -1.99 0.88
N TYR A 66 -25.02 -0.76 0.37
CA TYR A 66 -25.02 0.44 1.20
C TYR A 66 -26.38 0.65 1.89
N ALA A 67 -27.49 0.43 1.18
CA ALA A 67 -28.83 0.46 1.76
C ALA A 67 -28.98 -0.58 2.87
N ARG A 68 -28.49 -1.81 2.63
CA ARG A 68 -28.47 -2.88 3.63
C ARG A 68 -27.64 -2.51 4.88
N ILE A 69 -26.43 -1.97 4.71
CA ILE A 69 -25.59 -1.50 5.83
C ILE A 69 -26.31 -0.42 6.66
N ALA A 70 -26.91 0.58 6.00
CA ALA A 70 -27.65 1.64 6.70
C ALA A 70 -28.89 1.09 7.44
N ALA A 71 -29.60 0.14 6.82
CA ALA A 71 -30.74 -0.51 7.43
C ALA A 71 -30.34 -1.38 8.65
N ILE A 72 -29.24 -2.14 8.57
CA ILE A 72 -28.69 -2.90 9.70
C ILE A 72 -28.37 -1.95 10.86
N ARG A 73 -27.68 -0.84 10.61
CA ARG A 73 -27.39 0.17 11.65
C ARG A 73 -28.65 0.67 12.33
N GLY A 74 -29.68 1.01 11.54
CA GLY A 74 -30.97 1.44 12.08
C GLY A 74 -31.60 0.36 12.95
N VAL A 75 -31.73 -0.88 12.47
CA VAL A 75 -32.33 -1.98 13.24
C VAL A 75 -31.54 -2.29 14.50
N MET A 76 -30.21 -2.39 14.43
CA MET A 76 -29.37 -2.75 15.57
C MET A 76 -29.35 -1.66 16.65
N ALA A 77 -29.48 -0.39 16.27
CA ALA A 77 -29.50 0.72 17.20
C ALA A 77 -30.87 0.93 17.87
N VAL A 78 -31.98 0.89 17.11
CA VAL A 78 -33.31 1.33 17.60
C VAL A 78 -34.34 0.20 17.71
N GLY A 79 -34.05 -0.98 17.17
CA GLY A 79 -34.93 -2.15 17.26
C GLY A 79 -34.96 -2.74 18.68
N ASP A 80 -36.01 -3.49 18.98
CA ASP A 80 -36.04 -4.31 20.20
C ASP A 80 -35.17 -5.57 20.04
N GLU A 81 -34.85 -6.23 21.16
CA GLU A 81 -33.98 -7.41 21.15
C GLU A 81 -34.57 -8.56 20.31
N ALA A 82 -35.90 -8.68 20.25
CA ALA A 82 -36.56 -9.69 19.44
C ALA A 82 -36.35 -9.45 17.93
N LEU A 83 -36.38 -8.19 17.48
CA LEU A 83 -36.14 -7.80 16.10
C LEU A 83 -34.66 -7.96 15.72
N LYS A 84 -33.73 -7.60 16.62
CA LYS A 84 -32.28 -7.81 16.43
C LYS A 84 -31.96 -9.31 16.30
N ASP A 85 -32.47 -10.13 17.21
CA ASP A 85 -32.32 -11.59 17.17
C ASP A 85 -32.91 -12.19 15.89
N LYS A 86 -34.06 -11.67 15.46
CA LYS A 86 -34.69 -12.09 14.21
C LYS A 86 -33.81 -11.73 13.02
N LEU A 87 -33.20 -10.53 12.99
CA LEU A 87 -32.35 -10.10 11.88
C LEU A 87 -31.11 -10.99 11.75
N TRP A 88 -30.43 -11.25 12.86
CA TRP A 88 -29.31 -12.18 12.93
C TRP A 88 -29.69 -13.58 12.40
N LYS A 89 -30.82 -14.14 12.84
CA LYS A 89 -31.28 -15.46 12.38
C LYS A 89 -31.63 -15.46 10.90
N THR A 90 -32.36 -14.45 10.42
CA THR A 90 -32.74 -14.32 9.02
C THR A 90 -31.52 -14.23 8.12
N MET A 91 -30.53 -13.41 8.46
CA MET A 91 -29.30 -13.30 7.68
C MET A 91 -28.44 -14.56 7.75
N ALA A 92 -28.44 -15.27 8.88
CA ALA A 92 -27.69 -16.52 9.02
C ALA A 92 -28.35 -17.73 8.31
N GLU A 93 -29.66 -17.67 8.05
CA GLU A 93 -30.44 -18.70 7.34
C GLU A 93 -30.55 -18.44 5.83
N ASP A 94 -30.14 -17.25 5.36
CA ASP A 94 -30.18 -16.89 3.95
C ASP A 94 -29.16 -17.72 3.13
N PRO A 95 -29.57 -18.30 1.99
CA PRO A 95 -28.68 -19.12 1.16
C PRO A 95 -27.81 -18.32 0.17
N GLY A 96 -27.99 -17.00 0.08
CA GLY A 96 -27.28 -16.11 -0.83
C GLY A 96 -25.86 -15.77 -0.37
N ALA A 97 -25.03 -15.35 -1.32
CA ALA A 97 -23.68 -14.89 -1.00
C ALA A 97 -23.73 -13.57 -0.20
N LEU A 98 -23.15 -13.57 1.00
CA LEU A 98 -23.13 -12.41 1.89
C LEU A 98 -21.92 -11.51 1.61
N ASP A 99 -22.18 -10.26 1.24
CA ASP A 99 -21.13 -9.25 1.03
C ASP A 99 -20.35 -8.99 2.33
N HIS A 100 -19.01 -8.95 2.22
CA HIS A 100 -18.12 -8.78 3.36
C HIS A 100 -18.36 -7.49 4.17
N ALA A 101 -18.73 -6.38 3.52
CA ALA A 101 -18.98 -5.12 4.22
C ALA A 101 -20.32 -5.15 4.97
N VAL A 102 -21.33 -5.81 4.40
CA VAL A 102 -22.62 -6.06 5.08
C VAL A 102 -22.42 -6.96 6.29
N PHE A 103 -21.58 -7.99 6.16
CA PHE A 103 -21.27 -8.89 7.27
C PHE A 103 -20.47 -8.19 8.36
N ALA A 104 -19.42 -7.44 7.99
CA ALA A 104 -18.61 -6.68 8.93
C ALA A 104 -19.46 -5.75 9.79
N GLU A 105 -20.39 -5.03 9.16
CA GLU A 105 -21.33 -4.15 9.87
C GLU A 105 -22.13 -4.88 10.92
N LEU A 106 -22.63 -6.09 10.63
CA LEU A 106 -23.43 -6.84 11.60
C LEU A 106 -22.57 -7.37 12.77
N ILE A 107 -21.34 -7.82 12.49
CA ILE A 107 -20.41 -8.33 13.52
C ILE A 107 -20.06 -7.25 14.54
N ASP A 108 -19.94 -5.98 14.13
CA ASP A 108 -19.63 -4.87 15.03
C ASP A 108 -20.70 -4.67 16.14
N TRP A 109 -21.90 -5.25 15.98
CA TRP A 109 -22.98 -5.25 16.98
C TRP A 109 -23.14 -6.60 17.70
N ALA A 110 -22.25 -7.57 17.47
CA ALA A 110 -22.37 -8.90 18.05
C ALA A 110 -22.06 -8.89 19.54
N ALA A 111 -23.00 -9.36 20.36
CA ALA A 111 -22.72 -9.60 21.78
C ALA A 111 -21.63 -10.69 21.94
N PRO A 112 -20.73 -10.61 22.93
CA PRO A 112 -19.64 -11.56 23.09
C PRO A 112 -20.11 -12.86 23.78
N THR A 113 -21.03 -13.59 23.12
CA THR A 113 -21.70 -14.80 23.62
C THR A 113 -21.54 -15.97 22.64
N THR A 114 -21.74 -17.20 23.11
CA THR A 114 -21.68 -18.38 22.23
C THR A 114 -22.80 -18.43 21.20
N ALA A 115 -23.97 -17.87 21.52
CA ALA A 115 -25.06 -17.73 20.55
C ALA A 115 -24.63 -16.85 19.36
N SER A 116 -23.97 -15.72 19.63
CA SER A 116 -23.44 -14.83 18.59
C SER A 116 -22.30 -15.49 17.82
N VAL A 117 -21.40 -16.22 18.48
CA VAL A 117 -20.36 -17.03 17.80
C VAL A 117 -20.97 -18.03 16.83
N ALA A 118 -22.02 -18.75 17.25
CA ALA A 118 -22.70 -19.72 16.38
C ALA A 118 -23.33 -19.06 15.14
N LEU A 119 -23.87 -17.86 15.28
CA LEU A 119 -24.41 -17.07 14.18
C LEU A 119 -23.29 -16.59 13.24
N VAL A 120 -22.20 -16.03 13.76
CA VAL A 120 -21.03 -15.59 12.97
C VAL A 120 -20.43 -16.76 12.18
N VAL A 121 -20.24 -17.91 12.81
CA VAL A 121 -19.73 -19.13 12.14
C VAL A 121 -20.69 -19.59 11.04
N ARG A 122 -22.01 -19.50 11.26
CA ARG A 122 -23.00 -19.86 10.23
C ARG A 122 -22.97 -18.89 9.05
N MET A 123 -22.80 -17.59 9.30
CA MET A 123 -22.72 -16.56 8.27
C MET A 123 -21.43 -16.64 7.45
N LEU A 124 -20.30 -17.00 8.08
CA LEU A 124 -19.05 -17.28 7.37
C LEU A 124 -19.20 -18.38 6.30
N ALA A 125 -20.16 -19.30 6.45
CA ALA A 125 -20.35 -20.40 5.51
C ALA A 125 -20.90 -19.99 4.14
N HIS A 126 -21.49 -18.81 4.03
CA HIS A 126 -22.02 -18.26 2.79
C HIS A 126 -21.47 -16.84 2.51
N ALA A 127 -20.38 -16.44 3.17
CA ALA A 127 -19.68 -15.20 2.86
C ALA A 127 -19.18 -15.23 1.40
N ALA A 128 -19.24 -14.08 0.73
CA ALA A 128 -18.74 -13.95 -0.63
C ALA A 128 -17.23 -14.30 -0.72
N PRO A 129 -16.71 -14.73 -1.89
CA PRO A 129 -15.30 -15.07 -2.03
C PRO A 129 -14.36 -13.93 -1.63
N HIS A 130 -13.31 -14.25 -0.87
CA HIS A 130 -12.32 -13.28 -0.40
C HIS A 130 -11.36 -12.84 -1.53
N GLU A 131 -11.30 -11.54 -1.82
CA GLU A 131 -10.34 -10.94 -2.75
C GLU A 131 -9.13 -10.36 -2.01
N ARG A 132 -7.91 -10.76 -2.41
CA ARG A 132 -6.60 -10.47 -1.76
C ARG A 132 -6.29 -8.97 -1.48
N PHE A 133 -7.04 -8.03 -2.04
CA PHE A 133 -6.83 -6.59 -1.89
C PHE A 133 -8.12 -5.82 -1.54
N ASN A 134 -9.16 -6.54 -1.12
CA ASN A 134 -10.46 -5.98 -0.77
C ASN A 134 -10.71 -6.16 0.73
N ASP A 135 -9.80 -5.63 1.56
CA ASP A 135 -9.90 -5.62 3.03
C ASP A 135 -10.92 -4.58 3.52
N ARG A 136 -12.15 -4.62 2.99
CA ARG A 136 -13.24 -3.76 3.44
C ARG A 136 -13.79 -4.23 4.79
N GLY A 137 -12.96 -4.16 5.83
CA GLY A 137 -13.35 -4.19 7.23
C GLY A 137 -13.56 -5.57 7.86
N LEU A 138 -14.02 -6.60 7.13
CA LEU A 138 -14.43 -7.87 7.75
C LEU A 138 -13.35 -8.54 8.61
N SER A 139 -12.11 -8.64 8.10
CA SER A 139 -10.99 -9.19 8.89
C SER A 139 -10.74 -8.38 10.17
N SER A 140 -10.86 -7.05 10.10
CA SER A 140 -10.69 -6.16 11.26
C SER A 140 -11.83 -6.34 12.28
N SER A 141 -13.09 -6.38 11.83
CA SER A 141 -14.26 -6.63 12.69
C SER A 141 -14.18 -8.00 13.37
N LEU A 142 -13.71 -9.04 12.66
CA LEU A 142 -13.48 -10.36 13.25
C LEU A 142 -12.36 -10.35 14.29
N HIS A 143 -11.26 -9.61 14.06
CA HIS A 143 -10.22 -9.44 15.08
C HIS A 143 -10.74 -8.70 16.31
N GLN A 144 -11.53 -7.64 16.14
CA GLN A 144 -12.17 -6.92 17.25
C GLN A 144 -13.15 -7.82 18.01
N PHE A 145 -13.99 -8.59 17.31
CA PHE A 145 -14.88 -9.55 17.93
C PHE A 145 -14.09 -10.58 18.76
N VAL A 146 -12.96 -11.08 18.24
CA VAL A 146 -12.06 -11.95 19.01
C VAL A 146 -11.54 -11.25 20.26
N ASP A 147 -11.21 -9.95 20.24
CA ASP A 147 -10.76 -9.22 21.43
C ASP A 147 -11.84 -9.10 22.50
N GLU A 148 -13.09 -8.86 22.08
CA GLU A 148 -14.25 -8.67 22.97
C GLU A 148 -14.73 -9.99 23.60
N LEU A 149 -14.48 -11.13 22.95
CA LEU A 149 -14.86 -12.44 23.49
C LEU A 149 -14.14 -12.72 24.82
N PRO A 150 -14.86 -13.17 25.85
CA PRO A 150 -14.23 -13.46 27.14
C PRO A 150 -13.55 -14.84 27.14
N VAL A 151 -12.41 -14.94 27.83
CA VAL A 151 -11.79 -16.25 28.12
C VAL A 151 -12.41 -16.81 29.39
N MET A 152 -13.20 -17.87 29.22
CA MET A 152 -13.91 -18.54 30.32
C MET A 152 -12.99 -19.42 31.16
N ALA A 153 -13.36 -19.62 32.42
CA ALA A 153 -12.72 -20.63 33.27
C ALA A 153 -12.99 -22.04 32.72
N ASP A 154 -12.06 -22.97 32.88
CA ASP A 154 -12.15 -24.31 32.28
C ASP A 154 -13.34 -25.16 32.76
N ALA A 155 -13.94 -24.81 33.90
CA ALA A 155 -15.14 -25.48 34.44
C ALA A 155 -16.46 -24.90 33.90
N ALA A 156 -16.42 -23.85 33.08
CA ALA A 156 -17.61 -23.27 32.49
C ALA A 156 -18.25 -24.24 31.49
N GLU A 157 -19.57 -24.26 31.42
CA GLU A 157 -20.29 -25.06 30.42
C GLU A 157 -20.21 -24.44 29.02
N ASP A 158 -19.94 -23.14 28.94
CA ASP A 158 -19.95 -22.36 27.72
C ASP A 158 -18.61 -21.67 27.46
N HIS A 159 -18.07 -21.82 26.26
CA HIS A 159 -16.72 -21.35 25.88
C HIS A 159 -16.74 -20.66 24.52
N PRO A 160 -17.20 -19.39 24.43
CA PRO A 160 -17.44 -18.72 23.15
C PRO A 160 -16.18 -18.64 22.27
N LEU A 161 -15.03 -18.31 22.87
CA LEU A 161 -13.76 -18.24 22.14
C LEU A 161 -13.29 -19.64 21.65
N GLY A 162 -13.54 -20.69 22.43
CA GLY A 162 -13.26 -22.08 22.03
C GLY A 162 -14.14 -22.52 20.86
N CYS A 163 -15.45 -22.26 20.94
CA CYS A 163 -16.41 -22.53 19.87
C CYS A 163 -16.06 -21.77 18.58
N LEU A 164 -15.54 -20.54 18.68
CA LEU A 164 -15.09 -19.78 17.52
C LEU A 164 -13.87 -20.45 16.85
N VAL A 165 -12.87 -20.89 17.63
CA VAL A 165 -11.71 -21.63 17.11
C VAL A 165 -12.14 -22.91 16.41
N GLU A 166 -13.09 -23.67 16.97
CA GLU A 166 -13.64 -24.86 16.34
C GLU A 166 -14.34 -24.53 15.02
N GLY A 167 -15.18 -23.50 15.00
CA GLY A 167 -15.88 -23.04 13.80
C GLY A 167 -14.92 -22.60 12.68
N LEU A 168 -13.92 -21.76 13.03
CA LEU A 168 -12.91 -21.29 12.08
C LEU A 168 -12.05 -22.45 11.54
N ASN A 169 -11.63 -23.38 12.39
CA ASN A 169 -10.89 -24.55 11.93
C ASN A 169 -11.73 -25.43 10.99
N GLY A 170 -13.05 -25.53 11.22
CA GLY A 170 -13.97 -26.23 10.30
C GLY A 170 -14.04 -25.62 8.89
N PHE A 171 -13.68 -24.35 8.71
CA PHE A 171 -13.49 -23.73 7.39
C PHE A 171 -12.10 -23.98 6.82
N LEU A 172 -11.07 -23.84 7.67
CA LEU A 172 -9.68 -24.08 7.28
C LEU A 172 -9.43 -25.54 6.84
N ASP A 173 -10.23 -26.50 7.31
CA ASP A 173 -10.12 -27.92 6.95
C ASP A 173 -10.99 -28.32 5.74
N ARG A 174 -11.47 -27.37 4.94
CA ARG A 174 -12.24 -27.66 3.72
C ARG A 174 -11.37 -27.77 2.48
N GLU A 175 -11.62 -28.79 1.67
CA GLU A 175 -11.03 -28.92 0.34
C GLU A 175 -11.56 -27.84 -0.63
N PRO A 176 -10.76 -27.38 -1.61
CA PRO A 176 -9.39 -27.81 -1.93
C PRO A 176 -8.35 -27.18 -1.00
N PHE A 177 -7.32 -27.95 -0.65
CA PHE A 177 -6.18 -27.44 0.11
C PHE A 177 -5.14 -26.76 -0.79
N VAL A 178 -4.40 -25.80 -0.23
CA VAL A 178 -3.31 -25.08 -0.92
C VAL A 178 -2.32 -26.06 -1.55
N ARG A 179 -2.26 -26.10 -2.89
CA ARG A 179 -1.55 -27.11 -3.68
C ARG A 179 -0.05 -26.85 -3.77
N LEU A 180 0.71 -27.20 -2.73
CA LEU A 180 2.10 -27.66 -2.84
C LEU A 180 2.52 -28.15 -1.43
N GLY A 181 2.89 -29.43 -1.31
CA GLY A 181 3.33 -30.01 -0.03
C GLY A 181 2.20 -30.53 0.89
N GLU A 182 2.49 -30.59 2.19
CA GLU A 182 1.66 -31.21 3.25
C GLU A 182 0.79 -30.18 4.02
N CYS A 183 0.44 -29.05 3.39
CA CYS A 183 -0.33 -27.96 4.04
C CYS A 183 -1.85 -28.25 3.98
N HIS A 184 -2.44 -28.64 5.11
CA HIS A 184 -3.88 -28.87 5.26
C HIS A 184 -4.62 -27.58 5.63
N VAL A 185 -4.65 -26.63 4.70
CA VAL A 185 -5.40 -25.37 4.84
C VAL A 185 -6.16 -25.12 3.54
N SER A 186 -7.45 -24.84 3.66
CA SER A 186 -8.35 -24.51 2.56
C SER A 186 -7.79 -23.34 1.75
N GLU A 187 -7.77 -23.48 0.42
CA GLU A 187 -7.34 -22.41 -0.48
C GLU A 187 -8.27 -21.20 -0.40
N GLU A 188 -9.59 -21.46 -0.30
CA GLU A 188 -10.66 -20.46 -0.20
C GLU A 188 -10.66 -19.74 1.16
N PHE A 189 -10.53 -20.50 2.25
CA PHE A 189 -10.65 -19.95 3.62
C PHE A 189 -9.30 -19.63 4.28
N ALA A 190 -8.18 -19.70 3.54
CA ALA A 190 -6.84 -19.42 4.10
C ALA A 190 -6.72 -18.05 4.78
N TRP A 191 -7.51 -17.07 4.35
CA TRP A 191 -7.56 -15.72 4.92
C TRP A 191 -8.10 -15.68 6.37
N LEU A 192 -8.80 -16.72 6.83
CA LEU A 192 -9.24 -16.85 8.22
C LEU A 192 -8.12 -17.28 9.19
N MET A 193 -6.97 -17.70 8.67
CA MET A 193 -5.87 -18.21 9.49
C MET A 193 -5.35 -17.20 10.53
N PRO A 194 -5.14 -15.91 10.23
CA PRO A 194 -4.72 -14.92 11.23
C PRO A 194 -5.77 -14.70 12.34
N ILE A 195 -7.06 -14.75 12.02
CA ILE A 195 -8.16 -14.62 12.99
C ILE A 195 -8.19 -15.85 13.92
N ALA A 196 -8.08 -17.06 13.35
CA ALA A 196 -8.00 -18.29 14.14
C ALA A 196 -6.77 -18.29 15.06
N LEU A 197 -5.63 -17.82 14.55
CA LEU A 197 -4.39 -17.69 15.32
C LEU A 197 -4.54 -16.68 16.47
N HIS A 198 -5.21 -15.55 16.24
CA HIS A 198 -5.50 -14.56 17.28
C HIS A 198 -6.30 -15.19 18.43
N ALA A 199 -7.38 -15.90 18.11
CA ALA A 199 -8.20 -16.55 19.12
C ALA A 199 -7.41 -17.60 19.92
N VAL A 200 -6.57 -18.39 19.25
CA VAL A 200 -5.70 -19.37 19.92
C VAL A 200 -4.63 -18.68 20.78
N ASP A 201 -4.01 -17.57 20.35
CA ASP A 201 -3.03 -16.85 21.17
C ASP A 201 -3.63 -16.35 22.48
N ARG A 202 -4.88 -15.84 22.46
CA ARG A 202 -5.60 -15.45 23.69
C ARG A 202 -5.84 -16.64 24.62
N LEU A 203 -6.26 -17.80 24.09
CA LEU A 203 -6.43 -19.02 24.89
C LEU A 203 -5.12 -19.53 25.49
N VAL A 204 -4.02 -19.47 24.73
CA VAL A 204 -2.69 -19.88 25.19
C VAL A 204 -2.13 -18.93 26.24
N ALA A 205 -2.31 -17.62 26.06
CA ALA A 205 -1.91 -16.61 27.04
C ALA A 205 -2.61 -16.81 28.39
N ALA A 206 -3.90 -17.21 28.36
CA ALA A 206 -4.68 -17.54 29.55
C ALA A 206 -4.46 -18.96 30.08
N ARG A 207 -3.72 -19.81 29.37
CA ARG A 207 -3.56 -21.25 29.66
C ARG A 207 -4.90 -22.00 29.80
N SER A 208 -5.89 -21.65 28.99
CA SER A 208 -7.19 -22.34 29.02
C SER A 208 -7.12 -23.70 28.35
N ALA A 209 -7.81 -24.70 28.92
CA ALA A 209 -7.94 -26.04 28.35
C ALA A 209 -8.48 -26.05 26.91
N GLN A 210 -9.19 -25.00 26.50
CA GLN A 210 -9.67 -24.83 25.12
C GLN A 210 -8.52 -24.72 24.10
N ALA A 211 -7.32 -24.29 24.50
CA ALA A 211 -6.13 -24.30 23.64
C ALA A 211 -5.59 -25.72 23.36
N LEU A 212 -6.02 -26.72 24.12
CA LEU A 212 -5.62 -28.13 23.96
C LEU A 212 -6.59 -28.91 23.04
N THR A 213 -7.67 -28.29 22.59
CA THR A 213 -8.64 -28.91 21.69
C THR A 213 -8.00 -29.27 20.34
N PRO A 214 -8.51 -30.30 19.63
CA PRO A 214 -7.99 -30.65 18.31
C PRO A 214 -7.97 -29.48 17.31
N ALA A 215 -8.98 -28.60 17.36
CA ALA A 215 -9.07 -27.43 16.50
C ALA A 215 -7.93 -26.42 16.77
N ALA A 216 -7.69 -26.06 18.03
CA ALA A 216 -6.59 -25.16 18.40
C ALA A 216 -5.22 -25.73 18.00
N ILE A 217 -5.01 -27.03 18.21
CA ILE A 217 -3.79 -27.73 17.82
C ILE A 217 -3.60 -27.73 16.29
N ALA A 218 -4.68 -27.94 15.53
CA ALA A 218 -4.63 -27.89 14.06
C ALA A 218 -4.24 -26.50 13.55
N VAL A 219 -4.80 -25.43 14.12
CA VAL A 219 -4.43 -24.03 13.79
C VAL A 219 -2.94 -23.78 14.04
N LEU A 220 -2.43 -24.14 15.23
CA LEU A 220 -1.01 -23.97 15.57
C LEU A 220 -0.08 -24.76 14.65
N ARG A 221 -0.47 -25.98 14.25
CA ARG A 221 0.31 -26.84 13.35
C ARG A 221 0.31 -26.34 11.91
N ASN A 222 -0.82 -25.83 11.43
CA ASN A 222 -1.03 -25.51 10.02
C ASN A 222 -0.40 -24.17 9.60
N LEU A 223 -0.27 -23.19 10.51
CA LEU A 223 0.31 -21.89 10.16
C LEU A 223 1.78 -21.98 9.68
N PRO A 224 2.71 -22.67 10.37
CA PRO A 224 4.09 -22.81 9.89
C PRO A 224 4.17 -23.46 8.50
N ALA A 225 3.31 -24.46 8.24
CA ALA A 225 3.20 -25.07 6.92
C ALA A 225 2.71 -24.06 5.86
N LEU A 226 1.68 -23.26 6.18
CA LEU A 226 1.17 -22.22 5.29
C LEU A 226 2.21 -21.14 4.98
N ARG A 227 2.98 -20.69 5.98
CA ARG A 227 4.08 -19.73 5.81
C ARG A 227 5.19 -20.26 4.91
N PHE A 228 5.58 -21.52 5.11
CA PHE A 228 6.58 -22.17 4.25
C PHE A 228 6.13 -22.22 2.78
N GLN A 229 4.82 -22.35 2.52
CA GLN A 229 4.27 -22.39 1.16
C GLN A 229 4.06 -21.01 0.52
N ARG A 230 3.53 -20.03 1.27
CA ARG A 230 3.12 -18.73 0.72
C ARG A 230 4.11 -17.57 0.97
N GLY A 231 5.19 -17.78 1.73
CA GLY A 231 6.18 -16.74 2.04
C GLY A 231 5.70 -15.75 3.11
N ALA A 232 6.34 -14.57 3.18
CA ALA A 232 6.11 -13.56 4.22
C ALA A 232 4.76 -12.81 4.12
N ASP A 233 3.99 -13.02 3.05
CA ASP A 233 2.69 -12.38 2.78
C ASP A 233 1.51 -12.92 3.64
N VAL A 234 1.79 -13.79 4.62
CA VAL A 234 0.77 -14.39 5.51
C VAL A 234 0.69 -13.68 6.89
N ASP A 235 1.60 -12.72 7.16
CA ASP A 235 1.79 -12.15 8.49
C ASP A 235 1.23 -10.74 8.66
N ASP A 236 -0.07 -10.64 8.99
CA ASP A 236 -0.64 -9.42 9.59
C ASP A 236 -0.78 -9.49 11.13
N TYR A 237 -0.82 -10.70 11.73
CA TYR A 237 -0.99 -10.87 13.18
C TYR A 237 0.32 -11.24 13.91
N LYS A 238 0.80 -10.32 14.77
CA LYS A 238 1.97 -10.56 15.64
C LYS A 238 1.55 -11.36 16.87
N SER A 239 1.99 -12.61 16.98
CA SER A 239 1.68 -13.49 18.12
C SER A 239 2.86 -13.71 19.09
N ALA A 240 2.53 -14.00 20.35
CA ALA A 240 3.50 -14.39 21.38
C ALA A 240 3.70 -15.92 21.49
N LEU A 241 3.03 -16.70 20.64
CA LEU A 241 2.98 -18.17 20.66
C LEU A 241 4.36 -18.84 20.63
N ASN A 242 5.32 -18.31 19.88
CA ASN A 242 6.71 -18.83 19.85
C ASN A 242 7.40 -18.84 21.23
N LYS A 243 6.94 -17.98 22.16
CA LYS A 243 7.43 -17.91 23.53
C LYS A 243 6.50 -18.64 24.50
N ASN A 244 5.19 -18.56 24.29
CA ASN A 244 4.20 -19.08 25.24
C ASN A 244 4.00 -20.60 25.13
N VAL A 245 4.00 -21.16 23.91
CA VAL A 245 3.80 -22.61 23.69
C VAL A 245 4.89 -23.44 24.38
N PRO A 246 6.20 -23.17 24.22
CA PRO A 246 7.23 -23.96 24.90
C PRO A 246 7.19 -23.87 26.43
N ARG A 247 6.66 -22.78 26.99
CA ARG A 247 6.54 -22.57 28.45
C ARG A 247 5.36 -23.32 29.07
N TRP A 248 4.52 -23.95 28.26
CA TRP A 248 3.41 -24.77 28.70
C TRP A 248 3.61 -26.20 28.20
N ALA A 249 4.23 -27.02 29.05
CA ALA A 249 4.64 -28.40 28.76
C ALA A 249 3.55 -29.23 28.08
N GLU A 250 2.33 -29.25 28.64
CA GLU A 250 1.22 -30.03 28.11
C GLU A 250 0.83 -29.63 26.67
N LEU A 251 0.73 -28.32 26.39
CA LEU A 251 0.43 -27.82 25.04
C LEU A 251 1.57 -28.11 24.07
N ASN A 252 2.82 -27.88 24.49
CA ASN A 252 4.02 -28.14 23.70
C ASN A 252 4.10 -29.61 23.26
N ASP A 253 3.86 -30.53 24.19
CA ASP A 253 3.92 -31.98 23.97
C ASP A 253 2.78 -32.44 23.06
N ARG A 254 1.56 -31.93 23.31
CA ARG A 254 0.39 -32.25 22.50
C ARG A 254 0.54 -31.76 21.06
N LEU A 255 1.05 -30.55 20.86
CA LEU A 255 1.32 -30.00 19.53
C LEU A 255 2.42 -30.80 18.82
N TYR A 256 3.50 -31.15 19.53
CA TYR A 256 4.59 -31.96 18.99
C TYR A 256 4.09 -33.32 18.48
N TRP A 257 3.44 -34.10 19.34
CA TRP A 257 2.95 -35.44 18.98
C TRP A 257 1.82 -35.41 17.94
N ASN A 258 0.99 -34.37 17.91
CA ASN A 258 0.02 -34.18 16.83
C ASN A 258 0.71 -33.94 15.48
N SER A 259 1.76 -33.11 15.46
CA SER A 259 2.53 -32.85 14.23
C SER A 259 3.16 -34.14 13.69
N ILE A 260 3.70 -34.99 14.57
CA ILE A 260 4.24 -36.31 14.21
C ILE A 260 3.14 -37.24 13.67
N ALA A 261 1.98 -37.30 14.33
CA ALA A 261 0.89 -38.17 13.91
C ALA A 261 0.38 -37.85 12.50
N VAL A 262 0.27 -36.56 12.15
CA VAL A 262 -0.14 -36.11 10.82
C VAL A 262 0.90 -36.47 9.77
N CYS A 263 2.17 -36.17 10.01
CA CYS A 263 3.26 -36.53 9.09
C CYS A 263 3.34 -38.06 8.89
N ARG A 264 3.13 -38.84 9.96
CA ARG A 264 3.08 -40.30 9.89
C ARG A 264 1.94 -40.77 8.99
N ALA A 265 0.73 -40.24 9.17
CA ALA A 265 -0.42 -40.62 8.34
C ALA A 265 -0.14 -40.35 6.84
N HIS A 266 0.47 -39.21 6.53
CA HIS A 266 0.86 -38.85 5.16
C HIS A 266 1.91 -39.80 4.57
N ARG A 267 2.93 -40.17 5.34
CA ARG A 267 3.97 -41.12 4.91
C ARG A 267 3.47 -42.55 4.80
N ALA A 268 2.58 -42.97 5.70
CA ALA A 268 1.95 -44.28 5.63
C ALA A 268 1.15 -44.45 4.33
N ALA A 269 0.49 -43.38 3.84
CA ALA A 269 -0.17 -43.39 2.54
C ALA A 269 0.79 -43.61 1.35
N LYS A 270 2.08 -43.30 1.52
CA LYS A 270 3.17 -43.57 0.56
C LYS A 270 3.92 -44.88 0.83
N GLY A 271 3.51 -45.65 1.85
CA GLY A 271 4.18 -46.89 2.28
C GLY A 271 5.47 -46.67 3.07
N GLU A 272 5.72 -45.46 3.57
CA GLU A 272 6.93 -45.08 4.30
C GLU A 272 6.69 -45.05 5.82
N LYS A 273 7.72 -45.37 6.61
CA LYS A 273 7.70 -45.24 8.08
C LYS A 273 8.24 -43.88 8.52
N LEU A 274 7.82 -43.43 9.71
CA LEU A 274 8.32 -42.22 10.35
C LEU A 274 8.97 -42.57 11.69
N THR A 275 10.31 -42.66 11.68
CA THR A 275 11.13 -43.06 12.83
C THR A 275 11.93 -41.91 13.44
N ASP A 276 11.86 -40.71 12.86
CA ASP A 276 12.50 -39.49 13.36
C ASP A 276 11.59 -38.27 13.12
N ASP A 277 11.90 -37.15 13.78
CA ASP A 277 11.11 -35.91 13.69
C ASP A 277 11.65 -34.88 12.68
N TRP A 278 12.70 -35.23 11.93
CA TRP A 278 13.35 -34.33 10.99
C TRP A 278 12.40 -33.80 9.89
N PRO A 279 11.51 -34.63 9.30
CA PRO A 279 10.55 -34.19 8.28
C PRO A 279 9.58 -33.10 8.74
N VAL A 280 9.38 -32.94 10.04
CA VAL A 280 8.46 -31.93 10.59
C VAL A 280 9.21 -30.74 11.15
N ALA A 281 10.45 -30.95 11.61
CA ALA A 281 11.21 -29.96 12.36
C ALA A 281 11.68 -28.74 11.57
N TYR A 282 11.82 -28.84 10.25
CA TYR A 282 12.32 -27.73 9.42
C TYR A 282 11.27 -26.61 9.20
N LEU A 283 9.99 -26.87 9.50
CA LEU A 283 8.87 -25.97 9.19
C LEU A 283 8.75 -24.76 10.14
N GLY A 284 9.65 -24.57 11.11
CA GLY A 284 9.59 -23.42 12.02
C GLY A 284 8.41 -23.45 12.99
N ASN A 285 8.09 -24.63 13.53
CA ASN A 285 6.97 -24.85 14.45
C ASN A 285 7.06 -24.03 15.76
N PHE A 286 5.91 -23.87 16.43
CA PHE A 286 5.81 -23.20 17.73
C PHE A 286 6.35 -24.05 18.90
N TRP A 287 6.36 -25.38 18.78
CA TRP A 287 6.92 -26.24 19.82
C TRP A 287 8.45 -26.15 19.85
N ARG A 288 9.04 -26.21 21.04
CA ARG A 288 10.50 -26.22 21.26
C ARG A 288 10.84 -27.10 22.46
N PHE A 289 12.05 -27.66 22.43
CA PHE A 289 12.58 -28.50 23.50
C PHE A 289 13.98 -28.04 23.84
N GLY A 290 14.24 -27.78 25.11
CA GLY A 290 15.53 -27.37 25.65
C GLY A 290 16.21 -28.49 26.44
N ALA A 291 17.34 -28.16 27.08
CA ALA A 291 18.08 -29.07 27.93
C ALA A 291 17.26 -29.55 29.15
N GLU A 292 16.38 -28.67 29.64
CA GLU A 292 15.43 -28.92 30.73
C GLU A 292 14.39 -30.00 30.41
N ASP A 293 14.16 -30.29 29.13
CA ASP A 293 13.15 -31.26 28.70
C ASP A 293 13.72 -32.66 28.45
N PHE A 294 15.04 -32.85 28.59
CA PHE A 294 15.73 -34.09 28.23
C PHE A 294 15.17 -35.30 28.99
N GLU A 295 15.02 -35.21 30.32
CA GLU A 295 14.49 -36.30 31.14
C GLU A 295 13.05 -36.66 30.75
N ARG A 296 12.20 -35.66 30.51
CA ARG A 296 10.82 -35.85 30.04
C ARG A 296 10.75 -36.52 28.67
N CYS A 297 11.61 -36.11 27.72
CA CYS A 297 11.66 -36.76 26.41
C CYS A 297 12.18 -38.20 26.52
N LEU A 298 13.11 -38.47 27.45
CA LEU A 298 13.63 -39.81 27.72
C LEU A 298 12.53 -40.74 28.27
N GLU A 299 11.64 -40.23 29.12
CA GLU A 299 10.45 -40.97 29.58
C GLU A 299 9.55 -41.42 28.40
N TRP A 300 9.43 -40.62 27.33
CA TRP A 300 8.69 -41.04 26.13
C TRP A 300 9.32 -42.24 25.44
N VAL A 301 10.65 -42.37 25.46
CA VAL A 301 11.34 -43.53 24.89
C VAL A 301 11.03 -44.81 25.70
N THR A 302 10.71 -44.69 26.99
CA THR A 302 10.28 -45.85 27.81
C THR A 302 8.79 -46.15 27.73
N SER A 303 7.95 -45.13 27.52
CA SER A 303 6.49 -45.23 27.64
C SER A 303 5.74 -45.35 26.30
N LYS A 304 6.35 -44.95 25.18
CA LYS A 304 5.76 -45.05 23.84
C LYS A 304 6.11 -46.38 23.18
N GLU A 305 5.25 -46.82 22.26
CA GLU A 305 5.39 -48.08 21.54
C GLU A 305 5.74 -47.86 20.05
N GLY A 306 6.39 -48.84 19.43
CA GLY A 306 6.65 -48.87 17.99
C GLY A 306 7.48 -47.67 17.48
N ASP A 307 7.09 -47.14 16.32
CA ASP A 307 7.81 -46.05 15.65
C ASP A 307 7.84 -44.74 16.48
N ASP A 308 6.87 -44.50 17.39
CA ASP A 308 6.88 -43.35 18.31
C ASP A 308 8.07 -43.39 19.27
N ARG A 309 8.52 -44.60 19.64
CA ARG A 309 9.70 -44.79 20.47
C ARG A 309 10.97 -44.31 19.76
N ALA A 310 11.08 -44.58 18.46
CA ALA A 310 12.18 -44.09 17.62
C ALA A 310 12.14 -42.56 17.44
N VAL A 311 10.95 -41.98 17.25
CA VAL A 311 10.77 -40.52 17.16
C VAL A 311 11.16 -39.84 18.48
N ALA A 312 10.77 -40.39 19.63
CA ALA A 312 11.18 -39.89 20.94
C ALA A 312 12.70 -39.96 21.13
N LEU A 313 13.33 -41.06 20.72
CA LEU A 313 14.79 -41.23 20.76
C LEU A 313 15.49 -40.18 19.88
N SER A 314 14.99 -39.94 18.68
CA SER A 314 15.49 -38.91 17.77
C SER A 314 15.44 -37.51 18.39
N ARG A 315 14.33 -37.19 19.09
CA ARG A 315 14.22 -35.92 19.84
C ARG A 315 15.24 -35.83 20.98
N CYS A 316 15.41 -36.89 21.76
CA CYS A 316 16.41 -36.91 22.83
C CYS A 316 17.82 -36.73 22.28
N LEU A 317 18.13 -37.35 21.14
CA LEU A 317 19.41 -37.20 20.46
C LEU A 317 19.66 -35.77 19.99
N ARG A 318 18.64 -35.07 19.50
CA ARG A 318 18.76 -33.65 19.13
C ARG A 318 19.05 -32.78 20.35
N ILE A 319 18.30 -32.96 21.44
CA ILE A 319 18.53 -32.23 22.69
C ILE A 319 19.95 -32.51 23.22
N TYR A 320 20.40 -33.77 23.17
CA TYR A 320 21.75 -34.17 23.53
C TYR A 320 22.83 -33.51 22.69
N VAL A 321 22.64 -33.41 21.37
CA VAL A 321 23.58 -32.73 20.47
C VAL A 321 23.57 -31.22 20.69
N ASP A 322 22.41 -30.60 20.86
CA ASP A 322 22.24 -29.16 21.09
C ASP A 322 22.81 -28.74 22.46
N ALA A 323 22.82 -29.62 23.45
CA ALA A 323 23.41 -29.43 24.78
C ALA A 323 24.91 -29.77 24.87
N ASP A 324 25.62 -29.86 23.73
CA ASP A 324 27.06 -30.14 23.64
C ASP A 324 27.48 -31.52 24.19
N ARG A 325 26.62 -32.54 24.00
CA ARG A 325 26.91 -33.96 24.21
C ARG A 325 27.37 -34.35 25.64
N PRO A 326 26.56 -34.11 26.69
CA PRO A 326 26.94 -34.49 28.06
C PRO A 326 27.08 -36.00 28.25
N SER A 327 28.22 -36.48 28.76
CA SER A 327 28.49 -37.92 28.94
C SER A 327 27.47 -38.65 29.81
N ALA A 328 26.88 -37.96 30.80
CA ALA A 328 25.83 -38.50 31.66
C ALA A 328 24.55 -38.87 30.88
N TRP A 329 24.18 -38.06 29.88
CA TRP A 329 23.00 -38.29 29.05
C TRP A 329 23.20 -39.43 28.06
N LEU A 330 24.43 -39.60 27.55
CA LEU A 330 24.77 -40.73 26.69
C LEU A 330 24.55 -42.08 27.40
N ALA A 331 24.96 -42.19 28.66
CA ALA A 331 24.74 -43.39 29.46
C ALA A 331 23.23 -43.68 29.66
N GLN A 332 22.42 -42.64 29.86
CA GLN A 332 20.98 -42.75 29.99
C GLN A 332 20.31 -43.19 28.67
N LEU A 333 20.74 -42.65 27.52
CA LEU A 333 20.24 -43.05 26.20
C LEU A 333 20.50 -44.54 25.92
N HIS A 334 21.72 -45.03 26.20
CA HIS A 334 22.03 -46.46 26.04
C HIS A 334 21.21 -47.35 26.98
N ALA A 335 20.97 -46.91 28.22
CA ALA A 335 20.18 -47.68 29.19
C ALA A 335 18.72 -47.85 28.75
N VAL A 336 18.13 -46.81 28.15
CA VAL A 336 16.71 -46.75 27.80
C VAL A 336 16.36 -47.48 26.49
N VAL A 337 17.37 -47.83 25.68
CA VAL A 337 17.19 -48.63 24.44
C VAL A 337 17.76 -50.05 24.55
N ALA A 338 18.29 -50.44 25.71
CA ALA A 338 19.00 -51.71 25.90
C ALA A 338 18.12 -52.96 25.66
N ASP A 339 16.81 -52.82 25.81
CA ASP A 339 15.79 -53.85 25.58
C ASP A 339 15.38 -54.00 24.10
N ASP A 340 15.73 -53.05 23.22
CA ASP A 340 15.36 -53.03 21.81
C ASP A 340 16.60 -52.94 20.91
N THR A 341 16.93 -54.05 20.26
CA THR A 341 18.11 -54.16 19.41
C THR A 341 18.06 -53.27 18.17
N VAL A 342 16.86 -52.92 17.68
CA VAL A 342 16.67 -52.03 16.53
C VAL A 342 16.91 -50.58 16.94
N LEU A 343 16.40 -50.16 18.10
CA LEU A 343 16.65 -48.82 18.64
C LEU A 343 18.09 -48.64 19.11
N ALA A 344 18.70 -49.66 19.71
CA ALA A 344 20.12 -49.64 20.04
C ALA A 344 21.00 -49.48 18.78
N ALA A 345 20.70 -50.23 17.71
CA ALA A 345 21.40 -50.08 16.43
C ALA A 345 21.16 -48.71 15.78
N THR A 346 19.97 -48.13 15.95
CA THR A 346 19.61 -46.78 15.46
C THR A 346 20.37 -45.70 16.24
N LEU A 347 20.45 -45.84 17.57
CA LEU A 347 21.24 -44.98 18.44
C LEU A 347 22.72 -45.03 18.04
N ASP A 348 23.30 -46.22 17.89
CA ASP A 348 24.68 -46.40 17.47
C ASP A 348 24.94 -45.83 16.06
N ALA A 349 24.00 -46.02 15.12
CA ALA A 349 24.09 -45.46 13.77
C ALA A 349 23.98 -43.93 13.75
N HIS A 350 23.29 -43.30 14.71
CA HIS A 350 23.24 -41.84 14.84
C HIS A 350 24.44 -41.27 15.60
N LEU A 351 25.02 -42.02 16.54
CA LEU A 351 26.23 -41.66 17.27
C LEU A 351 27.49 -41.82 16.41
N ASP A 352 27.51 -42.83 15.53
CA ASP A 352 28.56 -43.11 14.53
C ASP A 352 27.98 -43.33 13.13
N PRO A 353 27.46 -42.26 12.47
CA PRO A 353 26.87 -42.39 11.13
C PRO A 353 27.94 -42.77 10.12
N LYS A 354 27.90 -44.03 9.65
CA LYS A 354 28.74 -44.52 8.54
C LYS A 354 28.36 -43.75 7.27
N PRO A 355 29.14 -42.75 6.86
CA PRO A 355 28.71 -41.86 5.80
C PRO A 355 28.91 -42.57 4.45
N SER A 356 27.88 -42.55 3.59
CA SER A 356 28.01 -43.06 2.23
C SER A 356 29.12 -42.30 1.48
N PRO A 357 29.78 -42.86 0.45
CA PRO A 357 30.81 -42.15 -0.29
C PRO A 357 30.34 -40.79 -0.86
N ALA A 358 29.07 -40.69 -1.25
CA ALA A 358 28.44 -39.45 -1.69
C ALA A 358 28.22 -38.45 -0.53
N MET A 359 27.79 -38.92 0.64
CA MET A 359 27.66 -38.10 1.85
C MET A 359 29.02 -37.65 2.38
N VAL A 360 30.07 -38.49 2.33
CA VAL A 360 31.44 -38.09 2.68
C VAL A 360 31.93 -36.98 1.74
N ARG A 361 31.62 -37.07 0.44
CA ARG A 361 31.99 -36.05 -0.54
C ARG A 361 31.24 -34.74 -0.30
N MET A 362 29.93 -34.81 -0.11
CA MET A 362 29.06 -33.66 0.12
C MET A 362 29.31 -33.00 1.49
N ASP A 363 29.59 -33.78 2.54
CA ASP A 363 29.98 -33.27 3.87
C ASP A 363 31.41 -32.70 3.84
N ARG A 364 32.35 -33.28 3.08
CA ARG A 364 33.67 -32.65 2.84
C ARG A 364 33.53 -31.32 2.11
N GLU A 365 32.68 -31.24 1.09
CA GLU A 365 32.41 -30.02 0.33
C GLU A 365 31.68 -28.98 1.20
N THR A 366 30.65 -29.38 1.94
CA THR A 366 29.89 -28.51 2.84
C THR A 366 30.75 -28.02 4.02
N ARG A 367 31.56 -28.90 4.64
CA ARG A 367 32.51 -28.50 5.69
C ARG A 367 33.62 -27.62 5.13
N ARG A 368 34.07 -27.87 3.89
CA ARG A 368 35.04 -27.00 3.22
C ARG A 368 34.42 -25.63 2.96
N TRP A 369 33.23 -25.55 2.38
CA TRP A 369 32.52 -24.30 2.15
C TRP A 369 32.17 -23.58 3.44
N LYS A 370 31.73 -24.30 4.47
CA LYS A 370 31.47 -23.72 5.80
C LYS A 370 32.77 -23.21 6.44
N ARG A 371 33.87 -23.97 6.41
CA ARG A 371 35.17 -23.49 6.91
C ARG A 371 35.70 -22.32 6.10
N GLU A 372 35.55 -22.34 4.78
CA GLU A 372 35.94 -21.24 3.91
C GLU A 372 35.07 -20.01 4.16
N SER A 373 33.76 -20.18 4.36
CA SER A 373 32.81 -19.12 4.70
C SER A 373 33.09 -18.56 6.09
N ASP A 374 33.19 -19.40 7.12
CA ASP A 374 33.53 -19.01 8.49
C ASP A 374 34.91 -18.35 8.56
N ALA A 375 35.90 -18.84 7.81
CA ALA A 375 37.22 -18.23 7.72
C ALA A 375 37.17 -16.89 6.99
N ARG A 376 36.39 -16.78 5.90
CA ARG A 376 36.16 -15.50 5.20
C ARG A 376 35.45 -14.51 6.13
N GLU A 377 34.43 -14.93 6.87
CA GLU A 377 33.68 -14.08 7.80
C GLU A 377 34.54 -13.65 8.99
N ARG A 378 35.30 -14.58 9.59
CA ARG A 378 36.27 -14.23 10.66
C ARG A 378 37.34 -13.29 10.16
N LYS A 379 37.86 -13.53 8.95
CA LYS A 379 38.83 -12.64 8.31
C LYS A 379 38.22 -11.27 8.04
N GLN A 380 37.03 -11.19 7.45
CA GLN A 380 36.32 -9.92 7.21
C GLN A 380 36.02 -9.17 8.50
N LYS A 381 35.54 -9.85 9.56
CA LYS A 381 35.32 -9.26 10.89
C LYS A 381 36.62 -8.75 11.51
N LYS A 382 37.71 -9.50 11.38
CA LYS A 382 39.03 -9.09 11.86
C LYS A 382 39.56 -7.89 11.08
N ASP A 383 39.57 -7.97 9.75
CA ASP A 383 40.04 -6.93 8.84
C ASP A 383 39.22 -5.64 9.03
N ARG A 384 37.90 -5.74 9.17
CA ARG A 384 37.01 -4.63 9.54
C ARG A 384 37.38 -4.04 10.90
N GLY A 385 37.56 -4.88 11.92
CA GLY A 385 37.95 -4.42 13.26
C GLY A 385 39.34 -3.77 13.32
N ASP A 386 40.32 -4.31 12.58
CA ASP A 386 41.67 -3.74 12.42
C ASP A 386 41.60 -2.39 11.69
N TRP A 387 40.80 -2.29 10.64
CA TRP A 387 40.56 -1.07 9.90
C TRP A 387 39.87 0.02 10.75
N VAL A 388 38.81 -0.32 11.51
CA VAL A 388 38.15 0.61 12.45
C VAL A 388 39.15 1.13 13.48
N ARG A 389 39.97 0.25 14.08
CA ARG A 389 41.02 0.66 15.04
C ARG A 389 42.04 1.60 14.41
N ALA A 390 42.45 1.33 13.17
CA ALA A 390 43.42 2.16 12.45
C ALA A 390 42.87 3.57 12.16
N LEU A 391 41.59 3.67 11.78
CA LEU A 391 40.93 4.97 11.56
C LEU A 391 40.76 5.76 12.87
N ILE A 392 40.38 5.10 13.96
CA ILE A 392 40.28 5.76 15.28
C ILE A 392 41.65 6.28 15.74
N ALA A 393 42.72 5.52 15.49
CA ALA A 393 44.08 5.91 15.87
C ALA A 393 44.64 7.06 15.01
N ASN A 394 44.20 7.18 13.76
CA ASN A 394 44.60 8.26 12.86
C ASN A 394 43.42 8.79 12.02
N PRO A 395 42.53 9.62 12.60
CA PRO A 395 41.38 10.17 11.88
C PRO A 395 41.79 11.08 10.71
N ASP A 396 42.96 11.72 10.81
CA ASP A 396 43.50 12.62 9.79
C ASP A 396 43.74 11.91 8.44
N ARG A 397 43.92 10.58 8.45
CA ARG A 397 44.01 9.78 7.21
C ARG A 397 42.76 9.91 6.32
N VAL A 398 41.59 10.16 6.91
CA VAL A 398 40.35 10.37 6.15
C VAL A 398 40.37 11.74 5.48
N LEU A 399 40.86 12.78 6.17
CA LEU A 399 40.89 14.13 5.63
C LEU A 399 42.07 14.38 4.67
N HIS A 400 43.24 13.84 5.02
CA HIS A 400 44.51 13.99 4.32
C HIS A 400 45.13 12.61 4.02
N PRO A 401 44.54 11.83 3.11
CA PRO A 401 45.06 10.51 2.76
C PRO A 401 46.46 10.61 2.14
N ALA A 402 47.41 9.83 2.68
CA ALA A 402 48.80 9.85 2.24
C ALA A 402 48.93 9.40 0.77
N GLY A 403 49.56 10.24 -0.06
CA GLY A 403 49.80 9.95 -1.48
C GLY A 403 48.66 10.34 -2.43
N PHE A 404 47.61 10.98 -1.91
CA PHE A 404 46.47 11.49 -2.67
C PHE A 404 46.44 13.02 -2.62
N GLN A 405 45.87 13.65 -3.64
CA GLN A 405 45.60 15.09 -3.60
C GLN A 405 44.39 15.39 -2.72
N PRO A 406 44.31 16.59 -2.10
CA PRO A 406 43.10 17.02 -1.39
C PRO A 406 41.86 16.89 -2.28
N GLY A 407 40.84 16.19 -1.79
CA GLY A 407 39.61 15.95 -2.53
C GLY A 407 39.64 14.74 -3.48
N GLU A 408 40.62 13.83 -3.41
CA GLU A 408 40.53 12.53 -4.11
C GLU A 408 39.72 11.49 -3.33
N PHE A 409 38.96 10.65 -4.06
CA PHE A 409 38.16 9.58 -3.48
C PHE A 409 39.03 8.36 -3.14
N THR A 410 38.93 7.86 -1.91
CA THR A 410 39.76 6.75 -1.42
C THR A 410 38.92 5.56 -0.99
N SER A 411 39.56 4.41 -0.77
CA SER A 411 38.91 3.22 -0.22
C SER A 411 38.30 3.46 1.17
N ASP A 412 38.90 4.35 1.97
CA ASP A 412 38.36 4.69 3.29
C ASP A 412 37.06 5.49 3.16
N HIS A 413 37.01 6.45 2.22
CA HIS A 413 35.78 7.18 1.89
C HIS A 413 34.67 6.24 1.44
N TYR A 414 34.99 5.28 0.56
CA TYR A 414 34.05 4.27 0.09
C TYR A 414 33.45 3.45 1.24
N HIS A 415 34.29 2.86 2.10
CA HIS A 415 33.80 2.00 3.19
C HIS A 415 33.08 2.78 4.29
N LEU A 416 33.47 4.04 4.55
CA LEU A 416 32.73 4.91 5.46
C LEU A 416 31.36 5.28 4.89
N LEU A 417 31.29 5.65 3.61
CA LEU A 417 30.03 5.94 2.92
C LEU A 417 29.10 4.71 2.93
N GLU A 418 29.62 3.53 2.61
CA GLU A 418 28.88 2.25 2.69
C GLU A 418 28.34 1.99 4.11
N SER A 419 29.10 2.35 5.15
CA SER A 419 28.67 2.19 6.55
C SER A 419 27.54 3.16 6.94
N VAL A 420 27.44 4.32 6.30
CA VAL A 420 26.31 5.26 6.50
C VAL A 420 25.07 4.81 5.72
N VAL A 421 25.26 4.34 4.48
CA VAL A 421 24.18 4.06 3.52
C VAL A 421 23.51 2.69 3.76
N ASN A 422 24.21 1.68 4.29
CA ASN A 422 23.67 0.33 4.53
C ASN A 422 22.66 0.20 5.69
N GLY A 423 22.11 1.31 6.21
CA GLY A 423 21.10 1.33 7.27
C GLY A 423 19.65 1.02 6.84
N GLY A 424 19.39 0.78 5.54
CA GLY A 424 18.05 0.52 4.99
C GLY A 424 17.99 0.52 3.46
N VAL A 425 16.80 0.47 2.87
CA VAL A 425 16.59 0.73 1.42
C VAL A 425 16.93 2.20 1.16
N THR A 426 17.88 2.46 0.26
CA THR A 426 18.33 3.83 -0.05
C THR A 426 17.23 4.59 -0.79
N THR A 427 16.69 5.63 -0.17
CA THR A 427 15.60 6.44 -0.72
C THR A 427 16.09 7.75 -1.33
N SER A 428 17.34 8.14 -1.11
CA SER A 428 17.97 9.33 -1.71
C SER A 428 19.49 9.15 -1.84
N ARG A 429 20.10 9.82 -2.82
CA ARG A 429 21.57 9.85 -2.96
C ARG A 429 22.25 10.75 -1.91
N GLU A 430 21.47 11.52 -1.15
CA GLU A 430 21.93 12.33 -0.02
C GLU A 430 21.96 11.56 1.33
N ASP A 431 21.60 10.28 1.36
CA ASP A 431 21.56 9.48 2.61
C ASP A 431 22.90 9.43 3.35
N GLY A 432 24.03 9.60 2.63
CA GLY A 432 25.37 9.75 3.20
C GLY A 432 25.53 10.99 4.11
N ALA A 433 24.64 11.99 4.02
CA ALA A 433 24.66 13.20 4.84
C ALA A 433 24.37 12.91 6.32
N LYS A 434 23.87 11.71 6.65
CA LYS A 434 23.65 11.23 8.02
C LYS A 434 24.96 10.82 8.72
N TRP A 435 26.06 11.53 8.46
CA TRP A 435 27.43 11.21 8.91
C TRP A 435 27.57 11.00 10.42
N ARG A 436 26.68 11.59 11.23
CA ARG A 436 26.63 11.39 12.69
C ARG A 436 26.39 9.92 13.09
N THR A 437 25.84 9.08 12.22
CA THR A 437 25.68 7.64 12.49
C THR A 437 27.03 6.93 12.66
N LEU A 438 28.11 7.44 12.04
CA LEU A 438 29.47 6.91 12.19
C LEU A 438 30.02 7.07 13.61
N ILE A 439 29.47 8.00 14.42
CA ILE A 439 29.99 8.27 15.76
C ILE A 439 29.95 7.03 16.66
N ALA A 440 28.92 6.19 16.51
CA ALA A 440 28.74 5.01 17.35
C ALA A 440 29.83 3.93 17.13
N GLU A 441 30.29 3.74 15.89
CA GLU A 441 31.29 2.72 15.53
C GLU A 441 32.72 3.29 15.47
N PHE A 442 32.88 4.52 14.98
CA PHE A 442 34.18 5.12 14.66
C PHE A 442 34.59 6.28 15.57
N GLY A 443 33.68 6.76 16.41
CA GLY A 443 33.90 7.94 17.23
C GLY A 443 33.78 9.26 16.47
N GLU A 444 33.66 10.35 17.24
CA GLU A 444 33.42 11.69 16.73
C GLU A 444 34.54 12.25 15.82
N PRO A 445 35.85 12.02 16.10
CA PRO A 445 36.92 12.54 15.24
C PRO A 445 36.88 11.98 13.81
N VAL A 446 36.63 10.68 13.64
CA VAL A 446 36.57 10.03 12.32
C VAL A 446 35.32 10.48 11.56
N ALA A 447 34.18 10.58 12.26
CA ALA A 447 32.93 11.04 11.68
C ALA A 447 33.04 12.49 11.16
N ARG A 448 33.71 13.39 11.91
CA ARG A 448 34.03 14.75 11.44
C ARG A 448 34.99 14.77 10.26
N ALA A 449 36.04 13.93 10.28
CA ALA A 449 36.98 13.85 9.17
C ALA A 449 36.30 13.36 7.87
N PHE A 450 35.36 12.41 7.96
CA PHE A 450 34.52 12.00 6.83
C PHE A 450 33.68 13.16 6.29
N ARG A 451 33.01 13.91 7.18
CA ARG A 451 32.23 15.09 6.84
C ARG A 451 33.07 16.12 6.06
N ASP A 452 34.22 16.49 6.63
CA ASP A 452 35.10 17.51 6.06
C ASP A 452 35.74 17.04 4.74
N ALA A 453 36.07 15.75 4.63
CA ALA A 453 36.56 15.15 3.39
C ALA A 453 35.50 15.14 2.28
N ALA A 454 34.23 14.85 2.61
CA ALA A 454 33.12 14.91 1.66
C ALA A 454 32.91 16.35 1.16
N ILE A 455 32.93 17.33 2.08
CA ILE A 455 32.84 18.77 1.77
C ILE A 455 33.97 19.23 0.84
N ALA A 456 35.19 18.75 1.06
CA ALA A 456 36.32 19.05 0.17
C ALA A 456 36.19 18.35 -1.19
N HIS A 457 35.67 17.11 -1.20
CA HIS A 457 35.57 16.29 -2.41
C HIS A 457 34.61 16.89 -3.45
N TRP A 458 33.46 17.44 -3.04
CA TRP A 458 32.49 17.97 -4.01
C TRP A 458 33.02 19.17 -4.80
N ARG A 459 33.96 19.95 -4.24
CA ARG A 459 34.63 21.06 -4.94
C ARG A 459 35.67 20.60 -5.96
N ALA A 460 36.25 19.41 -5.75
CA ALA A 460 37.31 18.85 -6.60
C ALA A 460 36.74 17.94 -7.69
N TYR A 461 35.72 17.16 -7.37
CA TYR A 461 35.08 16.23 -8.30
C TYR A 461 34.20 16.98 -9.28
N ARG A 462 34.32 16.71 -10.59
CA ARG A 462 33.47 17.33 -11.61
C ARG A 462 32.59 16.27 -12.27
N PRO A 463 31.28 16.20 -11.98
CA PRO A 463 30.39 15.28 -12.68
C PRO A 463 30.25 15.69 -14.15
N THR A 464 30.26 14.71 -15.06
CA THR A 464 29.99 14.93 -16.50
C THR A 464 28.49 14.95 -16.72
N LEU A 465 27.97 15.99 -17.36
CA LEU A 465 26.52 16.09 -17.61
C LEU A 465 26.09 15.26 -18.81
N ARG A 466 24.78 15.00 -18.94
CA ARG A 466 24.24 14.33 -20.13
C ARG A 466 24.48 15.15 -21.40
N SER A 467 24.33 16.47 -21.32
CA SER A 467 24.61 17.36 -22.47
C SER A 467 26.07 17.32 -22.95
N GLU A 468 26.99 16.84 -22.10
CA GLU A 468 28.41 16.67 -22.40
C GLU A 468 28.77 15.24 -22.83
N GLY A 469 27.79 14.35 -22.99
CA GLY A 469 27.99 12.94 -23.35
C GLY A 469 28.25 12.00 -22.17
N GLY A 470 27.86 12.38 -20.94
CA GLY A 470 27.97 11.53 -19.76
C GLY A 470 27.03 10.32 -19.80
N GLU A 471 27.55 9.11 -19.59
CA GLU A 471 26.72 7.90 -19.45
C GLU A 471 26.06 7.84 -18.07
N THR A 472 24.73 7.72 -18.02
CA THR A 472 23.96 7.60 -16.76
C THR A 472 23.57 6.17 -16.41
N GLY A 473 24.15 5.16 -17.07
CA GLY A 473 23.88 3.74 -16.80
C GLY A 473 24.49 3.24 -15.49
N SER A 474 25.39 4.01 -14.88
CA SER A 474 26.01 3.70 -13.59
C SER A 474 26.35 5.00 -12.86
N THR A 475 26.12 5.06 -11.55
CA THR A 475 26.47 6.20 -10.70
C THR A 475 27.73 5.85 -9.90
N PRO A 476 28.89 6.49 -10.16
CA PRO A 476 30.11 6.21 -9.41
C PRO A 476 29.97 6.59 -7.93
N TYR A 477 30.54 5.80 -7.01
CA TYR A 477 30.55 6.15 -5.57
C TYR A 477 31.25 7.48 -5.27
N SER A 478 32.20 7.90 -6.11
CA SER A 478 32.82 9.23 -6.01
C SER A 478 31.79 10.36 -6.17
N LEU A 479 30.85 10.20 -7.11
CA LEU A 479 29.75 11.16 -7.29
C LEU A 479 28.81 11.15 -6.08
N ILE A 480 28.45 9.98 -5.56
CA ILE A 480 27.60 9.87 -4.35
C ILE A 480 28.29 10.55 -3.16
N PHE A 481 29.61 10.39 -3.02
CA PHE A 481 30.38 11.03 -1.96
C PHE A 481 30.44 12.55 -2.13
N ALA A 482 30.56 13.06 -3.36
CA ALA A 482 30.50 14.49 -3.64
C ALA A 482 29.11 15.08 -3.33
N MET A 483 28.03 14.43 -3.77
CA MET A 483 26.66 14.84 -3.44
C MET A 483 26.41 14.83 -1.93
N THR A 484 26.94 13.82 -1.23
CA THR A 484 26.92 13.76 0.24
C THR A 484 27.59 14.99 0.86
N GLY A 485 28.78 15.37 0.37
CA GLY A 485 29.49 16.55 0.86
C GLY A 485 28.72 17.85 0.66
N LEU A 486 28.12 18.01 -0.52
CA LEU A 486 27.33 19.18 -0.89
C LEU A 486 26.06 19.29 -0.03
N ALA A 487 25.35 18.18 0.18
CA ALA A 487 24.17 18.12 1.03
C ALA A 487 24.49 18.43 2.50
N ILE A 488 25.62 17.91 3.02
CA ILE A 488 26.10 18.22 4.37
C ILE A 488 26.36 19.72 4.53
N GLU A 489 27.14 20.31 3.61
CA GLU A 489 27.51 21.73 3.71
C GLU A 489 26.28 22.62 3.66
N ALA A 490 25.36 22.35 2.74
CA ALA A 490 24.12 23.10 2.60
C ALA A 490 23.19 22.95 3.81
N ALA A 491 23.18 21.79 4.48
CA ALA A 491 22.35 21.55 5.66
C ALA A 491 22.95 22.15 6.95
N GLU A 492 24.28 22.15 7.09
CA GLU A 492 24.96 22.65 8.31
C GLU A 492 25.27 24.15 8.26
N ASP A 493 25.41 24.75 7.06
CA ASP A 493 25.66 26.18 6.90
C ASP A 493 24.43 26.90 6.33
N SER A 494 23.69 27.59 7.19
CA SER A 494 22.52 28.38 6.77
C SER A 494 22.86 29.52 5.79
N ALA A 495 24.14 29.93 5.72
CA ALA A 495 24.65 30.93 4.77
C ALA A 495 25.39 30.29 3.58
N PHE A 496 25.27 28.97 3.38
CA PHE A 496 25.94 28.20 2.33
C PHE A 496 25.90 28.89 0.96
N ALA A 497 24.69 29.19 0.45
CA ALA A 497 24.52 29.80 -0.87
C ALA A 497 25.13 31.22 -0.96
N GLN A 498 25.34 31.92 0.16
CA GLN A 498 25.90 33.28 0.17
C GLN A 498 27.43 33.27 0.24
N ARG A 499 28.04 32.14 0.59
CA ARG A 499 29.50 31.99 0.75
C ARG A 499 30.20 31.47 -0.50
N LEU A 500 29.46 30.83 -1.41
CA LEU A 500 30.02 30.33 -2.65
C LEU A 500 30.44 31.48 -3.57
N THR A 501 31.49 31.27 -4.37
CA THR A 501 31.76 32.13 -5.53
C THR A 501 30.84 31.75 -6.70
N GLU A 502 30.79 32.61 -7.72
CA GLU A 502 30.06 32.30 -8.96
C GLU A 502 30.54 30.99 -9.60
N GLU A 503 31.85 30.74 -9.60
CA GLU A 503 32.45 29.52 -10.15
C GLU A 503 32.09 28.27 -9.32
N GLU A 504 32.08 28.39 -7.99
CA GLU A 504 31.66 27.29 -7.11
C GLU A 504 30.15 27.00 -7.26
N ALA A 505 29.32 28.03 -7.43
CA ALA A 505 27.89 27.88 -7.69
C ALA A 505 27.64 27.18 -9.04
N GLN A 506 28.31 27.62 -10.11
CA GLN A 506 28.25 26.96 -11.42
C GLN A 506 28.68 25.49 -11.33
N HIS A 507 29.69 25.21 -10.52
CA HIS A 507 30.14 23.85 -10.26
C HIS A 507 29.09 23.03 -9.50
N ALA A 508 28.49 23.58 -8.44
CA ALA A 508 27.44 22.94 -7.65
C ALA A 508 26.18 22.62 -8.48
N PHE A 509 25.78 23.49 -9.42
CA PHE A 509 24.62 23.22 -10.29
C PHE A 509 24.78 21.96 -11.15
N ARG A 510 26.00 21.49 -11.40
CA ARG A 510 26.24 20.25 -12.16
C ARG A 510 25.78 18.99 -11.42
N TYR A 511 25.53 19.07 -10.12
CA TYR A 511 25.05 17.95 -9.30
C TYR A 511 23.51 17.84 -9.26
N VAL A 512 22.80 18.87 -9.71
CA VAL A 512 21.34 18.99 -9.54
C VAL A 512 20.59 17.84 -10.22
N THR A 513 20.99 17.46 -11.44
CA THR A 513 20.32 16.40 -12.21
C THR A 513 20.77 14.99 -11.84
N TRP A 514 21.65 14.85 -10.86
CA TRP A 514 22.15 13.56 -10.38
C TRP A 514 21.41 13.04 -9.15
N GLU A 515 20.41 13.76 -8.62
CA GLU A 515 19.54 13.23 -7.56
C GLU A 515 18.61 12.13 -8.09
N LEU A 516 18.22 11.18 -7.23
CA LEU A 516 17.44 10.02 -7.66
C LEU A 516 15.94 10.34 -7.79
N ASN A 517 15.43 11.23 -6.94
CA ASN A 517 14.00 11.51 -6.78
C ASN A 517 13.71 13.02 -6.87
N GLY A 518 13.96 13.61 -8.03
CA GLY A 518 13.76 15.03 -8.28
C GLY A 518 15.03 15.85 -8.08
N PHE A 519 14.93 16.97 -7.35
CA PHE A 519 16.06 17.86 -7.12
C PHE A 519 16.58 17.81 -5.68
N PRO A 520 17.88 18.08 -5.47
CA PRO A 520 18.45 18.29 -4.15
C PRO A 520 17.77 19.42 -3.37
N THR A 521 17.65 19.26 -2.05
CA THR A 521 16.95 20.23 -1.18
C THR A 521 17.58 21.63 -1.19
N TRP A 522 18.87 21.73 -1.48
CA TRP A 522 19.62 22.99 -1.55
C TRP A 522 19.48 23.74 -2.89
N PHE A 523 18.91 23.10 -3.92
CA PHE A 523 18.86 23.65 -5.27
C PHE A 523 18.13 25.00 -5.34
N GLU A 524 16.95 25.12 -4.74
CA GLU A 524 16.17 26.38 -4.76
C GLU A 524 16.91 27.53 -4.08
N THR A 525 17.53 27.27 -2.92
CA THR A 525 18.28 28.29 -2.18
C THR A 525 19.48 28.77 -2.98
N LEU A 526 20.20 27.85 -3.63
CA LEU A 526 21.34 28.18 -4.49
C LEU A 526 20.89 28.96 -5.74
N TYR A 527 19.80 28.54 -6.37
CA TYR A 527 19.22 29.22 -7.54
C TYR A 527 18.86 30.67 -7.21
N ARG A 528 18.22 30.92 -6.06
CA ARG A 528 17.85 32.28 -5.64
C ARG A 528 19.07 33.19 -5.37
N ALA A 529 20.21 32.62 -4.96
CA ALA A 529 21.46 33.36 -4.77
C ALA A 529 22.19 33.64 -6.09
N PHE A 530 22.16 32.70 -7.04
CA PHE A 530 22.82 32.78 -8.35
C PHE A 530 21.85 32.52 -9.51
N PRO A 531 20.85 33.39 -9.72
CA PRO A 531 19.76 33.12 -10.66
C PRO A 531 20.24 32.97 -12.10
N LYS A 532 21.26 33.73 -12.50
CA LYS A 532 21.82 33.66 -13.85
C LYS A 532 22.51 32.32 -14.12
N ALA A 533 23.46 31.92 -13.27
CA ALA A 533 24.15 30.63 -13.40
C ALA A 533 23.19 29.44 -13.25
N GLY A 534 22.24 29.52 -12.31
CA GLY A 534 21.22 28.49 -12.11
C GLY A 534 20.34 28.32 -13.35
N PHE A 535 19.87 29.42 -13.93
CA PHE A 535 19.09 29.39 -15.17
C PHE A 535 19.89 28.82 -16.33
N GLU A 536 21.15 29.23 -16.53
CA GLU A 536 22.01 28.72 -17.60
C GLU A 536 22.23 27.19 -17.47
N ALA A 537 22.46 26.70 -16.25
CA ALA A 537 22.63 25.26 -16.00
C ALA A 537 21.36 24.45 -16.32
N VAL A 538 20.20 24.91 -15.86
CA VAL A 538 18.91 24.29 -16.15
C VAL A 538 18.60 24.34 -17.65
N ALA A 539 18.77 25.51 -18.28
CA ALA A 539 18.47 25.71 -19.69
C ALA A 539 19.30 24.79 -20.59
N THR A 540 20.58 24.58 -20.25
CA THR A 540 21.48 23.71 -21.00
C THR A 540 20.96 22.26 -21.03
N GLU A 541 20.65 21.69 -19.87
CA GLU A 541 20.14 20.32 -19.79
C GLU A 541 18.71 20.18 -20.33
N LEU A 542 17.87 21.20 -20.13
CA LEU A 542 16.50 21.23 -20.64
C LEU A 542 16.48 21.22 -22.17
N VAL A 543 17.25 22.10 -22.82
CA VAL A 543 17.32 22.13 -24.29
C VAL A 543 17.89 20.83 -24.82
N TRP A 544 18.95 20.30 -24.18
CA TRP A 544 19.51 19.01 -24.57
C TRP A 544 18.49 17.88 -24.45
N GLU A 545 17.73 17.79 -23.36
CA GLU A 545 16.68 16.77 -23.21
C GLU A 545 15.60 16.92 -24.28
N LEU A 546 15.16 18.14 -24.59
CA LEU A 546 14.16 18.37 -25.65
C LEU A 546 14.66 17.96 -27.05
N GLU A 547 15.94 18.18 -27.35
CA GLU A 547 16.56 17.76 -28.62
C GLU A 547 16.72 16.24 -28.75
N HIS A 548 16.87 15.52 -27.63
CA HIS A 548 17.18 14.08 -27.60
C HIS A 548 16.00 13.20 -27.15
N SER A 549 14.86 13.80 -26.78
CA SER A 549 13.62 13.09 -26.41
C SER A 549 12.93 12.51 -27.66
N VAL A 550 13.34 11.31 -28.08
CA VAL A 550 12.79 10.60 -29.24
C VAL A 550 12.13 9.28 -28.83
N GLY A 551 10.93 9.01 -29.35
CA GLY A 551 10.21 7.74 -29.16
C GLY A 551 9.63 7.57 -27.76
N GLU A 552 9.47 6.32 -27.31
CA GLU A 552 8.85 5.93 -26.02
C GLU A 552 9.84 5.84 -24.85
N GLN A 553 10.97 6.55 -24.91
CA GLN A 553 11.94 6.47 -23.82
C GLN A 553 11.36 7.11 -22.54
N PRO A 554 11.48 6.46 -21.36
CA PRO A 554 11.07 7.04 -20.09
C PRO A 554 11.85 8.31 -19.79
N LEU A 555 11.14 9.40 -19.51
CA LEU A 555 11.71 10.70 -19.17
C LEU A 555 11.71 10.87 -17.66
N HIS A 556 12.81 10.47 -17.04
CA HIS A 556 13.12 10.68 -15.62
C HIS A 556 14.39 11.54 -15.51
N TYR A 557 14.34 12.74 -16.08
CA TYR A 557 15.43 13.71 -16.07
C TYR A 557 14.88 15.11 -15.81
N ILE A 558 15.48 16.16 -16.37
CA ILE A 558 15.25 17.54 -15.91
C ILE A 558 13.83 18.04 -16.21
N VAL A 559 13.22 17.72 -17.35
CA VAL A 559 11.87 18.21 -17.70
C VAL A 559 10.81 17.63 -16.75
N HIS A 560 10.89 16.33 -16.46
CA HIS A 560 10.04 15.67 -15.47
C HIS A 560 10.21 16.28 -14.07
N ASP A 561 11.46 16.48 -13.65
CA ASP A 561 11.76 16.95 -12.31
C ASP A 561 11.37 18.42 -12.11
N ILE A 562 11.48 19.27 -13.14
CA ILE A 562 10.96 20.64 -13.12
C ILE A 562 9.45 20.65 -12.87
N LEU A 563 8.69 19.78 -13.53
CA LEU A 563 7.24 19.75 -13.37
C LEU A 563 6.83 19.43 -11.92
N TYR A 564 7.35 18.34 -11.36
CA TYR A 564 6.86 17.81 -10.09
C TYR A 564 7.62 18.31 -8.86
N HIS A 565 8.91 18.65 -9.00
CA HIS A 565 9.80 18.95 -7.88
C HIS A 565 10.29 20.41 -7.86
N ALA A 566 10.11 21.19 -8.94
CA ALA A 566 10.41 22.62 -8.95
C ALA A 566 9.32 23.52 -9.59
N PRO A 567 8.06 23.52 -9.08
CA PRO A 567 7.02 24.46 -9.53
C PRO A 567 7.43 25.94 -9.48
N TRP A 568 8.28 26.32 -8.52
CA TRP A 568 8.80 27.68 -8.37
C TRP A 568 9.68 28.15 -9.54
N LEU A 569 10.17 27.22 -10.38
CA LEU A 569 11.04 27.51 -11.51
C LEU A 569 10.26 27.72 -12.82
N HIS A 570 8.95 27.39 -12.84
CA HIS A 570 8.13 27.39 -14.05
C HIS A 570 8.10 28.75 -14.73
N SER A 571 8.02 29.85 -13.98
CA SER A 571 8.02 31.23 -14.52
C SER A 571 9.29 31.54 -15.31
N ASP A 572 10.42 31.02 -14.87
CA ASP A 572 11.73 31.40 -15.41
C ASP A 572 12.04 30.56 -16.66
N VAL A 573 11.68 29.27 -16.66
CA VAL A 573 11.90 28.38 -17.82
C VAL A 573 10.82 28.49 -18.90
N ALA A 574 9.63 28.99 -18.58
CA ALA A 574 8.52 29.05 -19.54
C ALA A 574 8.85 29.82 -20.84
N PRO A 575 9.50 31.00 -20.82
CA PRO A 575 9.89 31.68 -22.05
C PRO A 575 10.79 30.83 -22.95
N LEU A 576 11.71 30.06 -22.37
CA LEU A 576 12.61 29.16 -23.11
C LEU A 576 11.81 28.00 -23.73
N VAL A 577 10.99 27.32 -22.93
CA VAL A 577 10.14 26.21 -23.40
C VAL A 577 9.19 26.69 -24.52
N GLN A 578 8.59 27.87 -24.35
CA GLN A 578 7.68 28.46 -25.34
C GLN A 578 8.40 28.80 -26.65
N ALA A 579 9.58 29.42 -26.56
CA ALA A 579 10.39 29.74 -27.72
C ALA A 579 10.83 28.48 -28.48
N TRP A 580 11.24 27.45 -27.74
CA TRP A 580 11.65 26.16 -28.30
C TRP A 580 10.48 25.46 -29.01
N LEU A 581 9.33 25.34 -28.35
CA LEU A 581 8.10 24.77 -28.93
C LEU A 581 7.57 25.58 -30.11
N SER A 582 7.96 26.84 -30.25
CA SER A 582 7.54 27.66 -31.39
C SER A 582 8.27 27.32 -32.69
N THR A 583 9.44 26.70 -32.60
CA THR A 583 10.32 26.41 -33.74
C THR A 583 10.59 24.92 -33.94
N HIS A 584 10.31 24.09 -32.93
CA HIS A 584 10.53 22.65 -32.94
C HIS A 584 9.28 21.88 -32.54
N ASP A 585 9.32 20.56 -32.74
CA ASP A 585 8.32 19.61 -32.29
C ASP A 585 8.93 18.62 -31.30
N VAL A 586 8.21 18.29 -30.24
CA VAL A 586 8.62 17.30 -29.24
C VAL A 586 8.00 15.96 -29.61
N LEU A 587 8.79 15.00 -30.10
CA LEU A 587 8.24 13.73 -30.59
C LEU A 587 7.74 12.79 -29.48
N ASN A 588 8.26 12.94 -28.25
CA ASN A 588 7.81 12.17 -27.10
C ASN A 588 6.58 12.81 -26.44
N ASP A 589 5.52 12.01 -26.30
CA ASP A 589 4.23 12.46 -25.77
C ASP A 589 4.27 12.92 -24.30
N ASP A 590 5.11 12.29 -23.48
CA ASP A 590 5.30 12.67 -22.07
C ASP A 590 6.12 13.96 -21.94
N ALA A 591 7.19 14.13 -22.71
CA ALA A 591 7.94 15.39 -22.74
C ALA A 591 7.03 16.55 -23.15
N LEU A 592 6.20 16.36 -24.17
CA LEU A 592 5.25 17.38 -24.60
C LEU A 592 4.27 17.69 -23.46
N ARG A 593 3.68 16.68 -22.83
CA ARG A 593 2.78 16.85 -21.69
C ARG A 593 3.44 17.64 -20.55
N TYR A 594 4.69 17.32 -20.20
CA TYR A 594 5.43 18.05 -19.17
C TYR A 594 5.66 19.51 -19.55
N CYS A 595 6.08 19.78 -20.79
CA CYS A 595 6.28 21.15 -21.26
C CYS A 595 4.99 21.98 -21.21
N LEU A 596 3.86 21.42 -21.65
CA LEU A 596 2.56 22.11 -21.62
C LEU A 596 2.11 22.40 -20.17
N ASN A 597 2.36 21.49 -19.25
CA ASN A 597 2.03 21.69 -17.83
C ASN A 597 2.95 22.72 -17.15
N ILE A 598 4.24 22.77 -17.51
CA ILE A 598 5.16 23.82 -17.05
C ILE A 598 4.70 25.19 -17.57
N LEU A 599 4.32 25.30 -18.85
CA LEU A 599 3.84 26.54 -19.43
C LEU A 599 2.56 27.05 -18.75
N THR A 600 1.60 26.17 -18.47
CA THR A 600 0.35 26.52 -17.80
C THR A 600 0.55 26.86 -16.31
N GLY A 601 1.51 26.21 -15.63
CA GLY A 601 1.90 26.52 -14.25
C GLY A 601 2.74 27.80 -14.08
N SER A 602 3.34 28.32 -15.15
CA SER A 602 4.28 29.45 -15.10
C SER A 602 3.66 30.83 -14.84
N GLY A 603 2.33 30.95 -14.94
CA GLY A 603 1.65 32.25 -14.93
C GLY A 603 1.79 33.03 -16.26
N ALA A 604 2.24 32.39 -17.34
CA ALA A 604 2.26 32.99 -18.67
C ALA A 604 0.88 33.51 -19.09
N ALA A 605 0.87 34.64 -19.80
CA ALA A 605 -0.38 35.27 -20.23
C ALA A 605 -1.21 34.30 -21.11
N PRO A 606 -2.49 34.05 -20.80
CA PRO A 606 -3.31 33.06 -21.52
C PRO A 606 -3.34 33.27 -23.03
N GLY A 607 -3.38 34.53 -23.49
CA GLY A 607 -3.38 34.84 -24.94
C GLY A 607 -2.10 34.42 -25.67
N VAL A 608 -0.95 34.39 -24.99
CA VAL A 608 0.32 33.95 -25.58
C VAL A 608 0.32 32.42 -25.75
N LEU A 609 -0.16 31.70 -24.74
CA LEU A 609 -0.33 30.25 -24.80
C LEU A 609 -1.38 29.85 -25.84
N ALA A 610 -2.50 30.56 -25.90
CA ALA A 610 -3.56 30.36 -26.88
C ALA A 610 -3.06 30.53 -28.33
N ALA A 611 -2.23 31.56 -28.60
CA ALA A 611 -1.66 31.76 -29.92
C ALA A 611 -0.70 30.63 -30.34
N LEU A 612 0.13 30.14 -29.42
CA LEU A 612 1.00 28.98 -29.65
C LEU A 612 0.17 27.71 -29.92
N ALA A 613 -0.81 27.45 -29.05
CA ALA A 613 -1.68 26.30 -29.12
C ALA A 613 -2.51 26.27 -30.41
N ALA A 614 -3.10 27.40 -30.79
CA ALA A 614 -3.84 27.55 -32.04
C ALA A 614 -2.98 27.21 -33.26
N ARG A 615 -1.77 27.78 -33.34
CA ARG A 615 -0.84 27.51 -34.45
C ARG A 615 -0.51 26.01 -34.56
N LYS A 616 -0.13 25.39 -33.44
CA LYS A 616 0.25 23.96 -33.40
C LYS A 616 -0.94 23.01 -33.57
N ALA A 617 -2.13 23.38 -33.10
CA ALA A 617 -3.36 22.61 -33.30
C ALA A 617 -3.82 22.59 -34.77
N THR A 618 -3.53 23.67 -35.52
CA THR A 618 -3.82 23.77 -36.96
C THR A 618 -2.72 23.21 -37.86
N ASP A 619 -1.55 22.91 -37.30
CA ASP A 619 -0.46 22.28 -38.03
C ASP A 619 -0.81 20.81 -38.33
N THR A 620 -0.64 20.39 -39.58
CA THR A 620 -0.95 19.04 -40.04
C THR A 620 0.27 18.12 -40.08
N VAL A 621 1.46 18.60 -39.71
CA VAL A 621 2.70 17.79 -39.76
C VAL A 621 2.68 16.66 -38.73
N LEU A 622 2.15 16.90 -37.53
CA LEU A 622 2.09 15.93 -36.44
C LEU A 622 0.67 15.71 -35.93
N GLU A 623 -0.13 14.98 -36.70
CA GLU A 623 -1.55 14.74 -36.39
C GLU A 623 -1.80 14.17 -34.99
N GLY A 624 -0.95 13.24 -34.53
CA GLY A 624 -1.07 12.61 -33.22
C GLY A 624 -0.94 13.55 -32.02
N GLN A 625 -0.32 14.73 -32.19
CA GLN A 625 -0.13 15.70 -31.10
C GLN A 625 -1.22 16.74 -31.02
N ARG A 626 -1.99 16.92 -32.09
CA ARG A 626 -3.04 17.94 -32.20
C ARG A 626 -4.06 17.89 -31.06
N PRO A 627 -4.53 16.72 -30.55
CA PRO A 627 -5.45 16.69 -29.42
C PRO A 627 -4.93 17.43 -28.18
N ARG A 628 -3.63 17.32 -27.86
CA ARG A 628 -2.99 17.99 -26.73
C ARG A 628 -2.90 19.51 -26.93
N TRP A 629 -2.64 19.95 -28.15
CA TRP A 629 -2.65 21.37 -28.51
C TRP A 629 -4.05 21.97 -28.47
N PHE A 630 -5.08 21.25 -28.92
CA PHE A 630 -6.46 21.67 -28.74
C PHE A 630 -6.84 21.75 -27.25
N ALA A 631 -6.37 20.80 -26.43
CA ALA A 631 -6.60 20.85 -24.98
C ALA A 631 -5.99 22.10 -24.34
N LEU A 632 -4.73 22.45 -24.66
CA LEU A 632 -4.13 23.71 -24.19
C LEU A 632 -4.89 24.94 -24.71
N TRP A 633 -5.33 24.91 -25.97
CA TRP A 633 -6.07 26.04 -26.56
C TRP A 633 -7.42 26.23 -25.86
N VAL A 634 -8.18 25.16 -25.59
CA VAL A 634 -9.44 25.23 -24.83
C VAL A 634 -9.21 25.68 -23.39
N ASP A 635 -8.11 25.28 -22.77
CA ASP A 635 -7.73 25.72 -21.43
C ASP A 635 -7.45 27.23 -21.34
N THR A 636 -6.98 27.84 -22.43
CA THR A 636 -6.47 29.22 -22.47
C THR A 636 -7.39 30.23 -23.17
N ASP A 637 -8.12 29.80 -24.21
CA ASP A 637 -9.10 30.57 -24.98
C ASP A 637 -10.21 29.63 -25.50
N SER A 638 -11.14 29.28 -24.61
CA SER A 638 -12.19 28.31 -24.86
C SER A 638 -13.14 28.72 -26.01
N ALA A 639 -13.49 30.00 -26.11
CA ALA A 639 -14.47 30.48 -27.08
C ALA A 639 -14.02 30.23 -28.53
N ALA A 640 -12.77 30.58 -28.87
CA ALA A 640 -12.23 30.34 -30.20
C ALA A 640 -11.90 28.85 -30.42
N ALA A 641 -11.33 28.20 -29.40
CA ALA A 641 -10.84 26.83 -29.49
C ALA A 641 -11.97 25.81 -29.67
N ILE A 642 -13.07 25.92 -28.93
CA ILE A 642 -14.20 24.97 -29.02
C ILE A 642 -14.81 25.01 -30.42
N SER A 643 -15.01 26.19 -31.00
CA SER A 643 -15.52 26.32 -32.36
C SER A 643 -14.54 25.84 -33.44
N ALA A 644 -13.23 25.86 -33.17
CA ALA A 644 -12.25 25.22 -34.04
C ALA A 644 -12.26 23.69 -33.90
N LEU A 645 -12.41 23.18 -32.68
CA LEU A 645 -12.48 21.76 -32.37
C LEU A 645 -13.72 21.10 -33.00
N GLU A 646 -14.90 21.72 -32.85
CA GLU A 646 -16.17 21.27 -33.45
C GLU A 646 -16.00 21.07 -34.97
N ARG A 647 -15.50 22.10 -35.68
CA ARG A 647 -15.26 22.02 -37.13
C ARG A 647 -14.22 20.98 -37.50
N HIS A 648 -13.20 20.78 -36.67
CA HIS A 648 -12.18 19.79 -36.96
C HIS A 648 -12.71 18.36 -36.86
N LEU A 649 -13.45 18.05 -35.78
CA LEU A 649 -14.05 16.74 -35.56
C LEU A 649 -15.11 16.38 -36.62
N GLU A 650 -15.81 17.37 -37.18
CA GLU A 650 -16.80 17.15 -38.26
C GLU A 650 -16.19 16.69 -39.59
N VAL A 651 -14.92 17.00 -39.84
CA VAL A 651 -14.23 16.64 -41.09
C VAL A 651 -13.57 15.26 -41.00
N LEU A 652 -13.32 14.76 -39.78
CA LEU A 652 -12.70 13.46 -39.54
C LEU A 652 -13.69 12.31 -39.76
N SER A 653 -13.16 11.12 -40.02
CA SER A 653 -13.96 9.90 -39.98
C SER A 653 -14.48 9.65 -38.57
N GLN A 654 -15.56 8.88 -38.41
CA GLN A 654 -16.11 8.61 -37.08
C GLN A 654 -15.10 7.97 -36.12
N ALA A 655 -14.26 7.05 -36.62
CA ALA A 655 -13.24 6.38 -35.81
C ALA A 655 -12.11 7.34 -35.41
N ASP A 656 -11.64 8.17 -36.34
CA ASP A 656 -10.58 9.15 -36.08
C ASP A 656 -11.06 10.27 -35.16
N ALA A 657 -12.29 10.74 -35.34
CA ALA A 657 -12.91 11.75 -34.47
C ALA A 657 -13.08 11.23 -33.04
N SER A 658 -13.45 9.95 -32.87
CA SER A 658 -13.56 9.31 -31.54
C SER A 658 -12.19 9.19 -30.86
N SER A 659 -11.19 8.68 -31.59
CA SER A 659 -9.81 8.58 -31.08
C SER A 659 -9.22 9.95 -30.72
N PHE A 660 -9.49 10.95 -31.55
CA PHE A 660 -9.08 12.34 -31.30
C PHE A 660 -9.75 12.91 -30.05
N ALA A 661 -11.07 12.71 -29.90
CA ALA A 661 -11.82 13.18 -28.75
C ALA A 661 -11.36 12.54 -27.44
N GLU A 662 -11.04 11.24 -27.44
CA GLU A 662 -10.50 10.53 -26.28
C GLU A 662 -9.13 11.10 -25.86
N LEU A 663 -8.21 11.26 -26.79
CA LEU A 663 -6.91 11.88 -26.51
C LEU A 663 -7.04 13.34 -26.04
N PHE A 664 -7.96 14.10 -26.66
CA PHE A 664 -8.22 15.49 -26.31
C PHE A 664 -8.77 15.63 -24.89
N ILE A 665 -9.79 14.86 -24.53
CA ILE A 665 -10.45 15.03 -23.23
C ILE A 665 -9.53 14.60 -22.08
N VAL A 666 -8.75 13.53 -22.29
CA VAL A 666 -7.73 13.10 -21.32
C VAL A 666 -6.64 14.17 -21.21
N ALA A 667 -6.23 14.79 -22.31
CA ALA A 667 -5.26 15.88 -22.29
C ALA A 667 -5.81 17.18 -21.67
N LEU A 668 -7.12 17.42 -21.68
CA LEU A 668 -7.76 18.62 -21.11
C LEU A 668 -8.03 18.48 -19.61
N VAL A 669 -8.71 17.40 -19.22
CA VAL A 669 -9.18 17.18 -17.84
C VAL A 669 -8.13 16.44 -17.03
N GLY A 670 -7.52 15.42 -17.61
CA GLY A 670 -6.49 14.60 -16.99
C GLY A 670 -6.79 13.14 -16.86
N ASP A 671 -5.75 12.37 -16.56
CA ASP A 671 -5.89 11.03 -16.05
C ASP A 671 -6.00 11.05 -14.51
N ARG A 672 -6.09 9.86 -13.91
CA ARG A 672 -6.19 9.68 -12.45
C ARG A 672 -4.94 10.12 -11.68
N HIS A 673 -3.84 10.45 -12.36
CA HIS A 673 -2.62 10.99 -11.76
C HIS A 673 -2.61 12.53 -11.71
N GLY A 674 -3.64 13.18 -12.29
CA GLY A 674 -3.85 14.62 -12.23
C GLY A 674 -3.20 15.39 -13.39
N THR A 675 -3.67 16.62 -13.64
CA THR A 675 -3.26 17.43 -14.81
C THR A 675 -2.30 18.57 -14.56
N GLY A 676 -1.71 18.65 -13.37
CA GLY A 676 -0.96 19.85 -12.99
C GLY A 676 -1.84 21.10 -12.98
N THR A 677 -1.21 22.28 -13.02
CA THR A 677 -1.88 23.58 -12.96
C THR A 677 -2.58 23.89 -14.28
N ARG A 678 -3.81 24.44 -14.23
CA ARG A 678 -4.62 24.80 -15.41
C ARG A 678 -5.05 26.25 -15.35
N VAL A 679 -5.20 26.88 -16.52
CA VAL A 679 -5.79 28.23 -16.64
C VAL A 679 -7.31 28.16 -16.45
N GLY A 680 -7.96 27.14 -17.00
CA GLY A 680 -9.38 26.87 -16.78
C GLY A 680 -10.34 27.84 -17.48
N ALA A 681 -9.98 28.43 -18.62
CA ALA A 681 -10.83 29.38 -19.36
C ALA A 681 -12.22 28.79 -19.71
N TYR A 682 -12.25 27.48 -20.01
CA TYR A 682 -13.47 26.75 -20.31
C TYR A 682 -14.38 26.49 -19.10
N ARG A 683 -13.97 26.78 -17.87
CA ARG A 683 -14.74 26.50 -16.64
C ARG A 683 -15.86 27.51 -16.39
N ASN A 684 -16.64 27.79 -17.43
CA ASN A 684 -17.86 28.58 -17.39
C ASN A 684 -19.04 27.73 -17.90
N ALA A 685 -20.25 28.13 -17.54
CA ALA A 685 -21.44 27.31 -17.80
C ALA A 685 -21.67 27.03 -19.29
N GLY A 686 -21.43 28.01 -20.15
CA GLY A 686 -21.64 27.89 -21.59
C GLY A 686 -20.68 26.91 -22.25
N ASP A 687 -19.38 27.06 -21.99
CA ASP A 687 -18.35 26.23 -22.60
C ASP A 687 -18.33 24.81 -22.05
N LEU A 688 -18.56 24.62 -20.74
CA LEU A 688 -18.70 23.29 -20.14
C LEU A 688 -19.88 22.52 -20.76
N LYS A 689 -21.03 23.19 -20.96
CA LYS A 689 -22.19 22.58 -21.64
C LYS A 689 -21.81 22.13 -23.06
N ARG A 690 -21.15 23.01 -23.84
CA ARG A 690 -20.77 22.71 -25.22
C ARG A 690 -19.79 21.55 -25.30
N LEU A 691 -18.73 21.59 -24.49
CA LEU A 691 -17.74 20.51 -24.41
C LEU A 691 -18.37 19.19 -23.99
N TYR A 692 -19.26 19.22 -22.99
CA TYR A 692 -19.94 18.02 -22.50
C TYR A 692 -20.76 17.34 -23.61
N LEU A 693 -21.58 18.10 -24.34
CA LEU A 693 -22.34 17.57 -25.48
C LEU A 693 -21.41 17.07 -26.60
N LEU A 694 -20.35 17.82 -26.90
CA LEU A 694 -19.38 17.45 -27.93
C LEU A 694 -18.68 16.13 -27.59
N MET A 695 -18.23 15.97 -26.34
CA MET A 695 -17.55 14.75 -25.90
C MET A 695 -18.51 13.57 -25.85
N HIS A 696 -19.77 13.74 -25.43
CA HIS A 696 -20.77 12.64 -25.48
C HIS A 696 -21.04 12.13 -26.90
N ARG A 697 -20.86 12.97 -27.94
CA ARG A 697 -21.03 12.55 -29.34
C ARG A 697 -19.95 11.56 -29.80
N PHE A 698 -18.73 11.68 -29.28
CA PHE A 698 -17.55 10.93 -29.75
C PHE A 698 -17.00 9.93 -28.70
N VAL A 699 -17.28 10.17 -27.43
CA VAL A 699 -17.03 9.27 -26.29
C VAL A 699 -18.39 8.77 -25.80
N ARG A 700 -18.97 7.82 -26.54
CA ARG A 700 -20.36 7.40 -26.33
C ARG A 700 -20.52 6.62 -25.02
N ALA A 701 -21.59 6.88 -24.26
CA ALA A 701 -21.79 6.25 -22.96
C ALA A 701 -22.22 4.77 -23.06
N ASP A 702 -22.85 4.38 -24.17
CA ASP A 702 -23.18 2.98 -24.46
C ASP A 702 -21.96 2.06 -24.72
N GLU A 703 -20.79 2.66 -24.94
CA GLU A 703 -19.49 1.99 -25.10
C GLU A 703 -18.59 2.14 -23.85
N ASP A 704 -19.15 2.57 -22.72
CA ASP A 704 -18.40 2.72 -21.46
C ASP A 704 -18.03 1.37 -20.84
N PHE A 705 -16.86 1.31 -20.21
CA PHE A 705 -16.42 0.12 -19.51
C PHE A 705 -16.92 0.15 -18.08
N ASP A 706 -17.86 -0.73 -17.75
CA ASP A 706 -18.23 -0.92 -16.35
C ASP A 706 -17.12 -1.68 -15.61
N ARG A 707 -16.37 -0.95 -14.80
CA ARG A 707 -15.32 -1.46 -13.90
C ARG A 707 -15.80 -1.61 -12.46
N THR A 708 -17.07 -1.32 -12.18
CA THR A 708 -17.64 -1.32 -10.83
C THR A 708 -17.62 -2.72 -10.25
N ASN A 709 -17.04 -2.87 -9.05
CA ASN A 709 -16.89 -4.16 -8.36
C ASN A 709 -16.11 -5.24 -9.15
N LYS A 710 -15.23 -4.87 -10.09
CA LYS A 710 -14.41 -5.82 -10.88
C LYS A 710 -12.94 -5.88 -10.46
N GLY A 711 -12.62 -5.49 -9.22
CA GLY A 711 -11.26 -5.52 -8.67
C GLY A 711 -10.33 -4.44 -9.19
N VAL A 712 -9.02 -4.64 -9.00
CA VAL A 712 -7.95 -3.71 -9.42
C VAL A 712 -7.67 -3.90 -10.91
N TYR A 713 -7.65 -2.80 -11.66
CA TYR A 713 -7.34 -2.78 -13.09
C TYR A 713 -6.40 -1.61 -13.40
N SER A 714 -5.63 -1.74 -14.49
CA SER A 714 -4.90 -0.62 -15.08
C SER A 714 -5.82 0.12 -16.05
N PRO A 715 -6.15 1.41 -15.81
CA PRO A 715 -7.01 2.18 -16.70
C PRO A 715 -6.44 2.28 -18.11
N THR A 716 -7.30 2.13 -19.12
CA THR A 716 -6.97 2.38 -20.52
C THR A 716 -7.25 3.84 -20.89
N LEU A 717 -6.80 4.29 -22.08
CA LEU A 717 -7.18 5.59 -22.64
C LEU A 717 -8.69 5.79 -22.62
N ARG A 718 -9.43 4.72 -22.98
CA ARG A 718 -10.88 4.71 -23.02
C ARG A 718 -11.49 4.88 -21.63
N ASP A 719 -10.97 4.21 -20.59
CA ASP A 719 -11.42 4.43 -19.19
C ASP A 719 -11.21 5.90 -18.76
N ASN A 720 -10.04 6.48 -19.05
CA ASN A 720 -9.74 7.88 -18.70
C ASN A 720 -10.62 8.88 -19.48
N ALA A 721 -10.95 8.59 -20.74
CA ALA A 721 -11.80 9.46 -21.55
C ALA A 721 -13.26 9.50 -21.05
N GLN A 722 -13.77 8.37 -20.57
CA GLN A 722 -15.09 8.27 -19.92
C GLN A 722 -15.13 9.13 -18.64
N ASP A 723 -14.11 8.96 -17.79
CA ASP A 723 -13.95 9.75 -16.56
C ASP A 723 -13.86 11.26 -16.89
N GLY A 724 -13.07 11.63 -17.91
CA GLY A 724 -12.92 13.00 -18.39
C GLY A 724 -14.22 13.62 -18.91
N ARG A 725 -15.01 12.86 -19.69
CA ARG A 725 -16.34 13.29 -20.17
C ARG A 725 -17.28 13.58 -19.01
N ASN A 726 -17.34 12.67 -18.03
CA ASN A 726 -18.21 12.81 -16.86
C ASN A 726 -17.76 13.97 -15.95
N ALA A 727 -16.45 14.21 -15.85
CA ALA A 727 -15.88 15.30 -15.08
C ALA A 727 -16.33 16.69 -15.58
N LEU A 728 -16.55 16.88 -16.89
CA LEU A 728 -17.05 18.15 -17.43
C LEU A 728 -18.41 18.55 -16.83
N PHE A 729 -19.30 17.57 -16.62
CA PHE A 729 -20.59 17.83 -15.99
C PHE A 729 -20.44 18.15 -14.51
N ASN A 730 -19.57 17.44 -13.79
CA ASN A 730 -19.30 17.76 -12.38
C ASN A 730 -18.76 19.18 -12.24
N MET A 731 -17.83 19.59 -13.11
CA MET A 731 -17.35 20.98 -13.16
C MET A 731 -18.49 21.98 -13.43
N LEU A 732 -19.46 21.63 -14.28
CA LEU A 732 -20.62 22.49 -14.56
C LEU A 732 -21.52 22.66 -13.34
N VAL A 733 -21.72 21.60 -12.56
CA VAL A 733 -22.49 21.65 -11.30
C VAL A 733 -21.80 22.54 -10.26
N ASP A 734 -20.48 22.55 -10.25
CA ASP A 734 -19.67 23.37 -9.34
C ASP A 734 -19.63 24.86 -9.74
N VAL A 735 -19.99 25.22 -10.98
CA VAL A 735 -20.10 26.64 -11.38
C VAL A 735 -21.31 27.28 -10.68
N PRO A 736 -21.13 28.35 -9.88
CA PRO A 736 -22.24 29.00 -9.21
C PRO A 736 -23.10 29.86 -10.15
N GLY A 737 -24.37 30.02 -9.79
CA GLY A 737 -25.26 31.03 -10.38
C GLY A 737 -26.18 30.56 -11.50
N ARG A 738 -27.00 31.50 -11.97
CA ARG A 738 -28.12 31.27 -12.91
C ARG A 738 -27.70 30.63 -14.23
N GLU A 739 -26.52 30.95 -14.73
CA GLU A 739 -26.05 30.43 -16.02
C GLU A 739 -25.79 28.92 -15.95
N ALA A 740 -25.20 28.44 -14.85
CA ALA A 740 -24.99 27.01 -14.61
C ALA A 740 -26.32 26.27 -14.47
N TYR A 741 -27.25 26.81 -13.67
CA TYR A 741 -28.61 26.25 -13.57
C TYR A 741 -29.30 26.15 -14.94
N ALA A 742 -29.26 27.21 -15.75
CA ALA A 742 -29.86 27.22 -17.07
C ALA A 742 -29.19 26.21 -18.02
N ALA A 743 -27.87 26.07 -17.94
CA ALA A 743 -27.11 25.08 -18.71
C ALA A 743 -27.51 23.64 -18.34
N ILE A 744 -27.60 23.32 -17.03
CA ILE A 744 -28.03 21.99 -16.57
C ILE A 744 -29.47 21.70 -17.00
N LYS A 745 -30.40 22.67 -16.86
CA LYS A 745 -31.79 22.53 -17.33
C LYS A 745 -31.91 22.37 -18.85
N ALA A 746 -30.97 22.92 -19.61
CA ALA A 746 -30.91 22.71 -21.04
C ALA A 746 -30.39 21.30 -21.36
N LEU A 747 -29.34 20.84 -20.68
CA LEU A 747 -28.82 19.48 -20.81
C LEU A 747 -29.87 18.42 -20.48
N GLU A 748 -30.71 18.64 -19.45
CA GLU A 748 -31.84 17.75 -19.13
C GLU A 748 -32.74 17.44 -20.35
N LYS A 749 -32.87 18.38 -21.29
CA LYS A 749 -33.68 18.23 -22.50
C LYS A 749 -32.88 17.80 -23.72
N GLU A 750 -31.62 18.21 -23.80
CA GLU A 750 -30.75 18.06 -24.97
C GLU A 750 -29.83 16.83 -24.87
N HIS A 751 -29.76 16.16 -23.72
CA HIS A 751 -28.83 15.05 -23.51
C HIS A 751 -29.07 13.91 -24.52
N PRO A 752 -28.01 13.36 -25.15
CA PRO A 752 -28.15 12.26 -26.10
C PRO A 752 -28.80 11.00 -25.50
N GLU A 753 -28.66 10.79 -24.19
CA GLU A 753 -29.22 9.65 -23.46
C GLU A 753 -30.30 10.08 -22.47
N PRO A 754 -31.58 9.70 -22.66
CA PRO A 754 -32.70 10.18 -21.85
C PRO A 754 -32.62 9.83 -20.35
N GLU A 755 -31.92 8.76 -19.99
CA GLU A 755 -31.81 8.29 -18.60
C GLU A 755 -31.10 9.30 -17.69
N TYR A 756 -30.15 10.06 -18.23
CA TYR A 756 -29.43 11.09 -17.48
C TYR A 756 -30.30 12.31 -17.15
N GLY A 757 -31.40 12.53 -17.86
CA GLY A 757 -32.26 13.72 -17.67
C GLY A 757 -32.83 13.83 -16.25
N ARG A 758 -33.21 12.71 -15.63
CA ARG A 758 -33.70 12.70 -14.24
C ARG A 758 -32.63 13.13 -13.24
N TRP A 759 -31.41 12.60 -13.41
CA TRP A 759 -30.28 12.96 -12.56
C TRP A 759 -29.88 14.43 -12.73
N MET A 760 -29.88 14.95 -13.96
CA MET A 760 -29.62 16.36 -14.23
C MET A 760 -30.67 17.28 -13.60
N ALA A 761 -31.94 16.88 -13.57
CA ALA A 761 -33.00 17.63 -12.90
C ALA A 761 -32.74 17.75 -11.38
N VAL A 762 -32.28 16.66 -10.74
CA VAL A 762 -31.87 16.68 -9.32
C VAL A 762 -30.69 17.64 -9.12
N ARG A 763 -29.65 17.53 -9.94
CA ARG A 763 -28.47 18.41 -9.87
C ARG A 763 -28.81 19.88 -10.10
N ALA A 764 -29.76 20.18 -10.99
CA ALA A 764 -30.26 21.55 -11.18
C ALA A 764 -30.95 22.07 -9.92
N SER A 765 -31.76 21.24 -9.25
CA SER A 765 -32.40 21.61 -7.98
C SER A 765 -31.38 21.82 -6.86
N GLU A 766 -30.36 20.97 -6.77
CA GLU A 766 -29.26 21.13 -5.82
C GLU A 766 -28.49 22.45 -6.05
N ARG A 767 -28.13 22.75 -7.30
CA ARG A 767 -27.49 24.03 -7.67
C ARG A 767 -28.35 25.24 -7.30
N ALA A 768 -29.65 25.19 -7.62
CA ALA A 768 -30.59 26.25 -7.27
C ALA A 768 -30.71 26.44 -5.76
N THR A 769 -30.65 25.36 -4.98
CA THR A 769 -30.67 25.41 -3.52
C THR A 769 -29.39 26.05 -2.98
N GLN A 770 -28.22 25.61 -3.46
CA GLN A 770 -26.93 26.19 -3.07
C GLN A 770 -26.78 27.66 -3.47
N ASP A 771 -27.35 28.08 -4.60
CA ASP A 771 -27.37 29.49 -5.02
C ASP A 771 -28.38 30.35 -4.23
N ALA A 772 -29.38 29.72 -3.62
CA ALA A 772 -30.39 30.38 -2.80
C ALA A 772 -29.96 30.55 -1.33
N ASP A 773 -28.96 29.77 -0.87
CA ASP A 773 -28.35 29.95 0.44
C ASP A 773 -27.69 31.34 0.52
N GLU A 774 -28.04 32.11 1.55
CA GLU A 774 -27.42 33.43 1.76
C GLU A 774 -25.90 33.28 1.93
N PRO A 775 -25.09 34.15 1.29
CA PRO A 775 -23.66 34.13 1.50
C PRO A 775 -23.37 34.32 3.00
N LEU A 776 -22.38 33.57 3.50
CA LEU A 776 -21.91 33.69 4.88
C LEU A 776 -21.66 35.17 5.20
N TRP A 777 -22.19 35.63 6.32
CA TRP A 777 -22.02 37.01 6.74
C TRP A 777 -20.53 37.34 6.83
N THR A 778 -20.14 38.49 6.25
CA THR A 778 -18.77 38.97 6.41
C THR A 778 -18.49 39.31 7.87
N VAL A 779 -17.21 39.37 8.23
CA VAL A 779 -16.79 39.78 9.58
C VAL A 779 -17.38 41.15 9.93
N GLU A 780 -17.52 42.07 8.96
CA GLU A 780 -18.21 43.35 9.18
C GLU A 780 -19.72 43.20 9.41
N GLN A 781 -20.41 42.34 8.65
CA GLN A 781 -21.86 42.12 8.80
C GLN A 781 -22.20 41.48 10.16
N VAL A 782 -21.40 40.53 10.64
CA VAL A 782 -21.54 39.96 12.00
C VAL A 782 -21.31 41.03 13.07
N ARG A 783 -20.33 41.91 12.84
CA ARG A 783 -19.98 43.00 13.77
C ARG A 783 -21.02 44.12 13.81
N ASP A 784 -21.74 44.35 12.71
CA ASP A 784 -22.82 45.34 12.65
C ASP A 784 -24.15 44.79 13.16
N PHE A 785 -24.41 43.49 12.97
CA PHE A 785 -25.56 42.83 13.58
C PHE A 785 -25.45 42.78 15.11
N SER A 786 -24.28 42.44 15.65
CA SER A 786 -24.03 42.45 17.10
C SER A 786 -24.23 43.84 17.72
N LYS A 787 -23.96 44.93 16.98
CA LYS A 787 -24.26 46.31 17.45
C LYS A 787 -25.74 46.69 17.41
N ARG A 788 -26.56 45.99 16.63
CA ARG A 788 -28.01 46.24 16.51
C ARG A 788 -28.85 45.42 17.50
N GLY A 789 -28.26 44.47 18.21
CA GLY A 789 -28.94 43.62 19.19
C GLY A 789 -29.06 44.20 20.61
N ASP A 790 -28.40 45.33 20.91
CA ASP A 790 -28.43 45.99 22.23
C ASP A 790 -29.43 47.18 22.29
N GLY A 791 -30.58 47.06 21.61
CA GLY A 791 -31.64 48.08 21.55
C GLY A 791 -32.90 47.69 22.29
#